data_AF-A0A653CEB8-F1
#
_entry.id   AF-A0A653CEB8-F1
#
_cell.length_a   1.000
_cell.length_b   1.000
_cell.length_c   1.000
_cell.angle_alpha   90.00
_cell.angle_beta   90.00
_cell.angle_gamma   90.00
#
_symmetry.space_group_name_H-M   'P 1'
#
loop_
_entity.id
_entity.type
_entity.pdbx_description
1 polymer ?
#
loop_
_entity_poly.entity_id
_entity_poly.type
_entity_poly.pdbx_seq_one_letter_code
_entity_poly.pdbx_strand_id
1 'polypeptide(L)'
;MLFNSITVRLDRMTERSFLSPIMSYFIDALAAVIPCPKENVYLFSLQDDADGTSKVLNVSFSVAHVDGTGFYHPDVLRERVYLNRETLTKLATVQILPFEDDLCVREPCLNYERCVTVLKFGNASSGFIASDTVLFRPIYPVTTFACRCPQGFTGSKEHYLCDTEVNLCYSSPCHNNGTCEIREGGYICFCPEGYLGEQCETDLKSERDTCKSNPPCSFDAIRTCIQKTGQPNLICEECDTVTDDEHYTPLCELKTRSFMKGAFLTFPSLKQRHRLTVSLKFATQAQSGLLLYNGRYNERHDFLALEIWESDIRFSFSLGDEKVARVLAHVPGGVSDGRWHSVYLTYHNRTATVAIDGCDVRLALEHGKRLGEKWDCAARIMKQLEPRCDRPQETCHRFLDLTGPLQIGGVPAGYSGEGQISAHYFDGCISEVKIDNRPLNLAAYVSDNGTIPGCPQKRPRCSARPCRNGGVCVDGWNAFRCHCPSGWGGRDCSDSISAPWRFEGNGRLTFNPLLRPIQLPWINALSIRTLQSNAFLMSVQVGQNSTAVLSISEGRLRYTYDGESLVLASSTPLNDGEWHRLEAAWMGAEIKLSVDYGDGGADTVPFHEKIQGMYIGKIVIGAPDTSQQEHDNYEGCVEDVRVGGGSAAASLSRPTSRESVLDGCPGLDSDGECPAEGGCPSPPAAVCQPKWGGGAKCECTVGRVGHLCQPVCELDPCINGGRCVEDQMDEKGYRCVCNSTEYTGRHCEQARSQPCPAGWWGEPVCGPCKCNVLAGYNPDCDKKTGKCRCRENHYRPAISDTIGGGSLLEVCLPCDCYHVGSRGSQCDHETGQCRCREGVIGLKCDTCPNAYAEVTLSGCKVVYDGCPRSAAADIWWPRTAFDSEATEACPKGAHGRASRRCDDKLGGWQQPDLFNCTSEKFVELREQLGNIKRGQLQVTTFVAVKLAADLRRAATDPKLVGRLYGADVLVTFELLR
;
A
#
# COMPACT_ATOMS: atom_id res chain seq x y z
N MET A 1 16.19 22.17 0.48
CA MET A 1 17.03 21.71 -0.64
C MET A 1 17.78 20.41 -0.29
N LEU A 2 18.91 20.46 0.43
CA LEU A 2 19.81 19.29 0.58
C LEU A 2 19.15 18.04 1.20
N PHE A 3 18.29 18.18 2.21
CA PHE A 3 17.57 17.05 2.80
C PHE A 3 16.47 16.46 1.89
N ASN A 4 16.09 17.18 0.83
CA ASN A 4 15.08 16.77 -0.15
C ASN A 4 15.76 16.35 -1.47
N SER A 5 16.81 15.54 -1.35
CA SER A 5 17.63 15.12 -2.48
C SER A 5 17.68 13.61 -2.63
N ILE A 6 18.02 13.17 -3.83
CA ILE A 6 18.34 11.79 -4.15
C ILE A 6 19.67 11.71 -4.91
N THR A 7 20.31 10.55 -4.86
CA THR A 7 21.54 10.27 -5.59
C THR A 7 21.26 9.20 -6.64
N VAL A 8 21.69 9.44 -7.87
CA VAL A 8 21.64 8.45 -8.97
C VAL A 8 23.06 8.10 -9.40
N ARG A 9 23.25 6.86 -9.85
CA ARG A 9 24.54 6.34 -10.29
C ARG A 9 24.56 6.26 -11.81
N LEU A 10 25.62 6.77 -12.43
CA LEU A 10 25.81 6.81 -13.88
C LEU A 10 26.95 5.85 -14.26
N ASP A 11 26.68 4.90 -15.15
CA ASP A 11 27.69 3.95 -15.63
C ASP A 11 28.66 4.59 -16.63
N ARG A 12 29.91 4.12 -16.61
CA ARG A 12 31.04 4.57 -17.45
C ARG A 12 31.20 6.09 -17.52
N MET A 13 30.97 6.78 -16.41
CA MET A 13 30.96 8.24 -16.32
C MET A 13 32.04 8.75 -15.36
N THR A 14 32.51 9.98 -15.58
CA THR A 14 33.45 10.69 -14.69
C THR A 14 32.99 12.12 -14.46
N GLU A 15 33.43 12.73 -13.37
CA GLU A 15 33.09 14.12 -13.01
C GLU A 15 33.31 15.12 -14.17
N ARG A 16 34.47 15.05 -14.85
CA ARG A 16 34.81 15.98 -15.94
C ARG A 16 33.97 15.76 -17.20
N SER A 17 33.74 14.51 -17.60
CA SER A 17 32.93 14.17 -18.77
C SER A 17 31.46 14.52 -18.57
N PHE A 18 30.97 14.39 -17.33
CA PHE A 18 29.60 14.78 -16.99
C PHE A 18 29.40 16.29 -17.13
N LEU A 19 30.33 17.09 -16.60
CA LEU A 19 30.21 18.56 -16.57
C LEU A 19 30.21 19.25 -17.95
N SER A 20 30.60 18.56 -19.03
CA SER A 20 30.48 19.08 -20.39
C SER A 20 30.53 17.96 -21.44
N PRO A 21 29.51 17.77 -22.30
CA PRO A 21 28.20 18.44 -22.42
C PRO A 21 27.04 17.72 -21.71
N ILE A 22 27.30 16.58 -21.04
CA ILE A 22 26.25 15.65 -20.58
C ILE A 22 25.34 16.25 -19.50
N MET A 23 25.87 17.15 -18.67
CA MET A 23 25.11 17.80 -17.59
C MET A 23 23.85 18.51 -18.09
N SER A 24 23.90 19.18 -19.25
CA SER A 24 22.71 19.87 -19.79
C SER A 24 21.66 18.86 -20.24
N TYR A 25 22.06 17.82 -20.98
CA TYR A 25 21.14 16.75 -21.41
C TYR A 25 20.53 16.03 -20.22
N PHE A 26 21.30 15.83 -19.16
CA PHE A 26 20.82 15.20 -17.93
C PHE A 26 19.79 16.08 -17.21
N ILE A 27 20.02 17.39 -17.09
CA ILE A 27 19.05 18.33 -16.50
C ILE A 27 17.78 18.41 -17.34
N ASP A 28 17.90 18.54 -18.66
CA ASP A 28 16.76 18.60 -19.57
C ASP A 28 15.94 17.30 -19.51
N ALA A 29 16.61 16.15 -19.43
CA ALA A 29 15.96 14.86 -19.27
C ALA A 29 15.24 14.73 -17.91
N LEU A 30 15.85 15.21 -16.82
CA LEU A 30 15.20 15.26 -15.50
C LEU A 30 13.97 16.17 -15.50
N ALA A 31 14.03 17.32 -16.15
CA ALA A 31 12.92 18.26 -16.27
C ALA A 31 11.75 17.70 -17.12
N ALA A 32 12.05 16.81 -18.07
CA ALA A 32 11.04 16.09 -18.84
C ALA A 32 10.36 14.98 -18.01
N VAL A 33 11.15 14.22 -17.25
CA VAL A 33 10.66 13.10 -16.42
C VAL A 33 9.94 13.57 -15.16
N ILE A 34 10.44 14.64 -14.55
CA ILE A 34 9.85 15.30 -13.39
C ILE A 34 9.28 16.60 -13.95
N PRO A 35 7.97 16.70 -14.23
CA PRO A 35 7.38 17.85 -14.90
C PRO A 35 7.64 19.15 -14.13
N CYS A 36 8.72 19.82 -14.49
CA CYS A 36 9.17 21.08 -13.90
C CYS A 36 10.05 21.84 -14.91
N PRO A 37 10.17 23.16 -14.77
CA PRO A 37 11.18 23.92 -15.49
C PRO A 37 12.59 23.42 -15.15
N LYS A 38 13.50 23.46 -16.12
CA LYS A 38 14.90 23.02 -15.91
C LYS A 38 15.63 23.85 -14.84
N GLU A 39 15.20 25.10 -14.64
CA GLU A 39 15.74 26.01 -13.62
C GLU A 39 15.43 25.53 -12.19
N ASN A 40 14.46 24.63 -12.03
CA ASN A 40 14.07 24.06 -10.74
C ASN A 40 14.87 22.80 -10.38
N VAL A 41 15.77 22.32 -11.25
CA VAL A 41 16.62 21.16 -10.99
C VAL A 41 17.98 21.63 -10.47
N TYR A 42 18.30 21.28 -9.23
CA TYR A 42 19.53 21.71 -8.56
C TYR A 42 20.46 20.53 -8.32
N LEU A 43 21.58 20.49 -9.05
CA LEU A 43 22.69 19.57 -8.83
C LEU A 43 23.63 20.14 -7.76
N PHE A 44 24.04 19.34 -6.77
CA PHE A 44 24.93 19.81 -5.69
C PHE A 44 26.06 18.84 -5.31
N SER A 45 26.04 17.60 -5.82
CA SER A 45 27.14 16.65 -5.63
C SER A 45 27.42 15.86 -6.90
N LEU A 46 28.70 15.70 -7.21
CA LEU A 46 29.27 14.82 -8.23
C LEU A 46 30.43 14.09 -7.56
N GLN A 47 30.39 12.77 -7.49
CA GLN A 47 31.39 11.97 -6.79
C GLN A 47 31.68 10.69 -7.56
N ASP A 48 32.95 10.49 -7.95
CA ASP A 48 33.39 9.22 -8.52
C ASP A 48 33.33 8.10 -7.46
N ASP A 49 32.76 6.95 -7.83
CA ASP A 49 32.68 5.76 -6.98
C ASP A 49 34.01 4.99 -7.06
N ALA A 50 34.67 4.79 -5.91
CA ALA A 50 36.04 4.28 -5.84
C ALA A 50 36.15 2.75 -5.75
N ASP A 51 35.02 2.03 -5.65
CA ASP A 51 34.97 0.59 -5.43
C ASP A 51 35.00 -0.22 -6.75
N GLY A 52 36.13 -0.19 -7.47
CA GLY A 52 36.58 -1.27 -8.36
C GLY A 52 36.07 -1.34 -9.83
N THR A 53 37.04 -1.38 -10.77
CA THR A 53 36.97 -1.74 -12.23
C THR A 53 36.04 -0.96 -13.17
N SER A 54 34.88 -0.47 -12.76
CA SER A 54 33.95 0.32 -13.58
C SER A 54 33.93 1.80 -13.15
N LYS A 55 34.00 2.74 -14.11
CA LYS A 55 33.91 4.18 -13.82
C LYS A 55 32.46 4.57 -13.56
N VAL A 56 32.05 4.65 -12.29
CA VAL A 56 30.67 5.04 -11.92
C VAL A 56 30.69 6.43 -11.29
N LEU A 57 29.76 7.29 -11.69
CA LEU A 57 29.61 8.64 -11.13
C LEU A 57 28.30 8.76 -10.35
N ASN A 58 28.39 9.21 -9.10
CA ASN A 58 27.24 9.49 -8.24
C ASN A 58 26.83 10.96 -8.37
N VAL A 59 25.60 11.21 -8.82
CA VAL A 59 25.04 12.55 -9.04
C VAL A 59 23.91 12.78 -8.05
N SER A 60 24.04 13.79 -7.18
CA SER A 60 23.00 14.13 -6.20
C SER A 60 22.31 15.43 -6.54
N PHE A 61 20.97 15.40 -6.50
CA PHE A 61 20.15 16.53 -6.92
C PHE A 61 18.84 16.65 -6.14
N SER A 62 18.25 17.85 -6.19
CA SER A 62 16.93 18.16 -5.63
C SER A 62 16.12 18.97 -6.63
N VAL A 63 14.80 18.81 -6.62
CA VAL A 63 13.91 19.52 -7.56
C VAL A 63 12.92 20.39 -6.79
N ALA A 64 12.79 21.66 -7.18
CA ALA A 64 11.82 22.59 -6.62
C ALA A 64 10.44 22.47 -7.30
N HIS A 65 9.37 22.70 -6.54
CA HIS A 65 8.01 22.76 -7.09
C HIS A 65 7.86 23.96 -8.04
N VAL A 66 6.96 23.83 -9.03
CA VAL A 66 6.73 24.86 -10.07
C VAL A 66 6.18 26.16 -9.47
N ASP A 67 5.43 26.05 -8.37
CA ASP A 67 4.83 27.15 -7.62
C ASP A 67 5.81 27.85 -6.64
N GLY A 68 7.04 27.35 -6.51
CA GLY A 68 8.06 27.89 -5.61
C GLY A 68 7.83 27.62 -4.12
N THR A 69 6.87 26.76 -3.76
CA THR A 69 6.49 26.50 -2.35
C THR A 69 7.46 25.59 -1.59
N GLY A 70 8.40 24.94 -2.28
CA GLY A 70 9.38 24.05 -1.66
C GLY A 70 10.08 23.11 -2.63
N PHE A 71 10.58 21.99 -2.11
CA PHE A 71 11.24 20.92 -2.88
C PHE A 71 10.48 19.61 -2.74
N TYR A 72 10.40 18.85 -3.84
CA TYR A 72 9.82 17.51 -3.83
C TYR A 72 10.48 16.61 -2.78
N HIS A 73 9.67 15.81 -2.08
CA HIS A 73 10.17 14.85 -1.11
C HIS A 73 11.06 13.78 -1.80
N PRO A 74 12.15 13.29 -1.16
CA PRO A 74 13.05 12.30 -1.75
C PRO A 74 12.36 11.04 -2.28
N ASP A 75 11.32 10.57 -1.58
CA ASP A 75 10.57 9.37 -1.98
C ASP A 75 9.87 9.57 -3.34
N VAL A 76 9.22 10.73 -3.53
CA VAL A 76 8.53 11.07 -4.79
C VAL A 76 9.53 11.18 -5.94
N LEU A 77 10.70 11.80 -5.68
CA LEU A 77 11.77 11.90 -6.68
C LEU A 77 12.31 10.52 -7.05
N ARG A 78 12.55 9.66 -6.06
CA ARG A 78 13.06 8.31 -6.27
C ARG A 78 12.09 7.49 -7.10
N GLU A 79 10.80 7.51 -6.77
CA GLU A 79 9.75 6.80 -7.50
C GLU A 79 9.63 7.30 -8.95
N ARG A 80 9.61 8.62 -9.19
CA ARG A 80 9.52 9.16 -10.56
C ARG A 80 10.74 8.82 -11.42
N VAL A 81 11.94 8.95 -10.86
CA VAL A 81 13.19 8.60 -11.55
C VAL A 81 13.27 7.10 -11.80
N TYR A 82 12.83 6.29 -10.84
CA TYR A 82 12.78 4.84 -10.96
C TYR A 82 11.88 4.41 -12.12
N LEU A 83 10.66 4.93 -12.21
CA LEU A 83 9.68 4.60 -13.26
C LEU A 83 10.15 5.02 -14.65
N ASN A 84 10.85 6.15 -14.76
CA ASN A 84 11.27 6.72 -16.04
C ASN A 84 12.76 6.52 -16.32
N ARG A 85 13.41 5.56 -15.65
CA ARG A 85 14.86 5.34 -15.76
C ARG A 85 15.31 5.09 -17.20
N GLU A 86 14.53 4.35 -17.98
CA GLU A 86 14.83 4.13 -19.41
C GLU A 86 14.72 5.41 -20.23
N THR A 87 13.63 6.17 -20.04
CA THR A 87 13.42 7.45 -20.72
C THR A 87 14.54 8.42 -20.38
N LEU A 88 14.91 8.49 -19.10
CA LEU A 88 16.01 9.30 -18.60
C LEU A 88 17.36 8.86 -19.19
N THR A 89 17.61 7.55 -19.30
CA THR A 89 18.82 6.99 -19.94
C THR A 89 18.90 7.36 -21.43
N LYS A 90 17.77 7.26 -22.15
CA LYS A 90 17.67 7.60 -23.58
C LYS A 90 17.89 9.10 -23.82
N LEU A 91 17.25 9.97 -23.04
CA LEU A 91 17.32 11.42 -23.19
C LEU A 91 18.66 12.01 -22.71
N ALA A 92 19.20 11.50 -21.60
CA ALA A 92 20.46 11.99 -21.03
C ALA A 92 21.70 11.42 -21.73
N THR A 93 21.53 10.45 -22.64
CA THR A 93 22.62 9.76 -23.37
C THR A 93 23.63 9.06 -22.45
N VAL A 94 23.22 8.71 -21.23
CA VAL A 94 24.04 8.02 -20.22
C VAL A 94 23.25 6.90 -19.58
N GLN A 95 23.89 5.75 -19.38
CA GLN A 95 23.28 4.62 -18.70
C GLN A 95 23.16 4.88 -17.20
N ILE A 96 21.92 4.98 -16.72
CA ILE A 96 21.63 5.16 -15.29
C ILE A 96 21.54 3.78 -14.67
N LEU A 97 22.26 3.53 -13.58
CA LEU A 97 22.25 2.25 -12.86
C LEU A 97 21.03 2.16 -11.91
N PRO A 98 20.60 0.95 -11.52
CA PRO A 98 19.54 0.77 -10.53
C PRO A 98 19.95 1.37 -9.17
N PHE A 99 18.97 1.76 -8.35
CA PHE A 99 19.21 2.18 -6.96
C PHE A 99 19.60 0.98 -6.08
N GLU A 100 20.85 0.54 -6.15
CA GLU A 100 21.36 -0.58 -5.34
C GLU A 100 21.76 -0.18 -3.91
N ASP A 101 21.91 1.12 -3.62
CA ASP A 101 22.56 1.61 -2.38
C ASP A 101 21.58 1.99 -1.26
N ASP A 102 20.38 1.38 -1.23
CA ASP A 102 19.50 1.59 -0.09
C ASP A 102 19.95 0.70 1.08
N LEU A 103 20.71 1.30 2.01
CA LEU A 103 21.23 0.63 3.21
C LEU A 103 20.12 -0.10 4.01
N CYS A 104 18.86 0.30 3.86
CA CYS A 104 17.73 -0.30 4.54
C CYS A 104 17.24 -1.61 3.93
N VAL A 105 17.62 -1.93 2.69
CA VAL A 105 17.24 -3.18 2.00
C VAL A 105 17.74 -4.43 2.73
N ARG A 106 18.83 -4.31 3.50
CA ARG A 106 19.36 -5.44 4.30
C ARG A 106 18.72 -5.57 5.68
N GLU A 107 17.66 -4.79 5.95
CA GLU A 107 16.99 -4.72 7.25
C GLU A 107 17.99 -4.67 8.43
N PRO A 108 18.88 -3.65 8.48
CA PRO A 108 19.90 -3.57 9.51
C PRO A 108 19.33 -3.30 10.91
N CYS A 109 18.07 -2.87 10.99
CA CYS A 109 17.39 -2.56 12.24
C CYS A 109 16.78 -3.81 12.86
N LEU A 110 16.82 -3.90 14.19
CA LEU A 110 16.33 -5.07 14.93
C LEU A 110 14.87 -4.83 15.35
N ASN A 111 14.09 -5.90 15.48
CA ASN A 111 12.66 -5.83 15.86
C ASN A 111 11.83 -4.95 14.90
N TYR A 112 10.78 -4.26 15.37
CA TYR A 112 9.90 -3.42 14.53
C TYR A 112 10.47 -2.03 14.20
N GLU A 113 11.76 -1.79 14.46
CA GLU A 113 12.42 -0.54 14.10
C GLU A 113 12.36 -0.29 12.60
N ARG A 114 11.97 0.93 12.20
CA ARG A 114 12.00 1.36 10.81
C ARG A 114 13.41 1.87 10.48
N CYS A 115 14.00 1.28 9.45
CA CYS A 115 15.23 1.80 8.88
C CYS A 115 14.91 3.03 8.03
N VAL A 116 15.65 4.12 8.25
CA VAL A 116 15.56 5.34 7.42
C VAL A 116 16.96 5.67 6.95
N THR A 117 17.13 5.84 5.64
CA THR A 117 18.35 6.38 5.06
C THR A 117 18.46 7.87 5.39
N VAL A 118 19.57 8.26 5.99
CA VAL A 118 19.86 9.63 6.44
C VAL A 118 21.10 10.12 5.73
N LEU A 119 21.00 11.31 5.14
CA LEU A 119 22.13 12.01 4.54
C LEU A 119 22.82 12.87 5.60
N LYS A 120 24.12 12.66 5.81
CA LYS A 120 24.97 13.57 6.57
C LYS A 120 25.84 14.37 5.60
N PHE A 121 25.84 15.68 5.75
CA PHE A 121 26.67 16.56 4.92
C PHE A 121 27.95 16.87 5.69
N GLY A 122 29.11 16.53 5.12
CA GLY A 122 30.40 16.99 5.63
C GLY A 122 30.59 18.49 5.44
N ASN A 123 31.63 19.06 6.05
CA ASN A 123 32.06 20.41 5.68
C ASN A 123 32.42 20.44 4.18
N ALA A 124 32.14 21.56 3.49
CA ALA A 124 32.46 21.75 2.08
C ALA A 124 33.99 21.87 1.87
N SER A 125 34.71 20.76 2.00
CA SER A 125 36.17 20.71 2.11
C SER A 125 36.89 19.95 1.00
N SER A 126 36.26 19.73 -0.15
CA SER A 126 36.94 19.24 -1.37
C SER A 126 36.94 20.34 -2.44
N GLY A 127 38.02 20.40 -3.21
CA GLY A 127 38.28 21.48 -4.17
C GLY A 127 37.22 21.63 -5.27
N PHE A 128 37.43 22.62 -6.14
CA PHE A 128 36.58 22.83 -7.31
C PHE A 128 36.87 21.78 -8.38
N ILE A 129 35.82 21.27 -9.02
CA ILE A 129 35.89 20.50 -10.26
C ILE A 129 35.70 21.50 -11.40
N ALA A 130 36.64 21.52 -12.35
CA ALA A 130 36.56 22.39 -13.52
C ALA A 130 36.45 21.57 -14.80
N SER A 131 35.54 21.98 -15.68
CA SER A 131 35.49 21.62 -17.10
C SER A 131 35.71 22.87 -17.95
N ASP A 132 35.71 22.72 -19.28
CA ASP A 132 35.85 23.84 -20.21
C ASP A 132 34.68 24.84 -20.12
N THR A 133 33.55 24.44 -19.52
CA THR A 133 32.31 25.22 -19.48
C THR A 133 31.77 25.46 -18.07
N VAL A 134 32.13 24.65 -17.08
CA VAL A 134 31.54 24.66 -15.73
C VAL A 134 32.61 24.59 -14.65
N LEU A 135 32.51 25.47 -13.67
CA LEU A 135 33.23 25.37 -12.40
C LEU A 135 32.25 24.94 -11.31
N PHE A 136 32.45 23.75 -10.74
CA PHE A 136 31.53 23.11 -9.80
C PHE A 136 32.20 22.89 -8.44
N ARG A 137 31.51 23.24 -7.34
CA ARG A 137 31.98 22.97 -5.98
C ARG A 137 31.05 21.95 -5.31
N PRO A 138 31.47 20.68 -5.18
CA PRO A 138 30.60 19.63 -4.67
C PRO A 138 30.38 19.73 -3.15
N ILE A 139 29.19 19.32 -2.71
CA ILE A 139 28.86 19.04 -1.30
C ILE A 139 28.60 17.55 -1.20
N TYR A 140 29.55 16.80 -0.64
CA TYR A 140 29.42 15.34 -0.57
C TYR A 140 28.43 14.91 0.51
N PRO A 141 27.34 14.21 0.14
CA PRO A 141 26.50 13.53 1.10
C PRO A 141 27.15 12.20 1.51
N VAL A 142 27.20 11.93 2.80
CA VAL A 142 27.47 10.60 3.35
C VAL A 142 26.14 9.94 3.66
N THR A 143 25.85 8.85 2.95
CA THR A 143 24.68 8.01 3.22
C THR A 143 24.94 7.17 4.48
N THR A 144 24.05 7.26 5.45
CA THR A 144 24.01 6.41 6.65
C THR A 144 22.59 5.93 6.86
N PHE A 145 22.37 4.93 7.71
CA PHE A 145 21.03 4.59 8.17
C PHE A 145 20.83 5.01 9.63
N ALA A 146 19.58 5.19 10.03
CA ALA A 146 19.16 5.31 11.41
C ALA A 146 17.93 4.42 11.64
N CYS A 147 17.95 3.67 12.75
CA CYS A 147 16.80 2.89 13.20
C CYS A 147 15.94 3.76 14.12
N ARG A 148 14.65 3.84 13.82
CA ARG A 148 13.69 4.66 14.58
C ARG A 148 12.44 3.85 14.86
N CYS A 149 11.85 4.02 16.04
CA CYS A 149 10.51 3.47 16.28
C CYS A 149 9.49 4.14 15.38
N PRO A 150 8.79 3.37 14.53
CA PRO A 150 7.62 3.89 13.84
C PRO A 150 6.53 4.23 14.86
N GLN A 151 5.62 5.12 14.48
CA GLN A 151 4.44 5.44 15.29
C GLN A 151 3.66 4.15 15.58
N GLY A 152 3.07 4.05 16.78
CA GLY A 152 2.33 2.86 17.19
C GLY A 152 3.20 1.66 17.58
N PHE A 153 4.52 1.81 17.65
CA PHE A 153 5.43 0.79 18.20
C PHE A 153 6.25 1.38 19.35
N THR A 154 6.51 0.56 20.37
CA THR A 154 7.31 0.95 21.54
C THR A 154 7.96 -0.30 22.14
N GLY A 155 8.65 -0.13 23.26
CA GLY A 155 9.27 -1.22 23.99
C GLY A 155 8.51 -1.75 25.18
N SER A 156 8.75 -3.03 25.46
CA SER A 156 8.32 -3.70 26.68
C SER A 156 8.98 -3.11 27.94
N LYS A 157 10.23 -2.64 27.85
CA LYS A 157 11.01 -2.05 28.96
C LYS A 157 11.63 -0.69 28.69
N GLU A 158 12.02 -0.41 27.45
CA GLU A 158 12.71 0.81 27.06
C GLU A 158 12.00 1.43 25.85
N HIS A 159 11.73 2.74 25.88
CA HIS A 159 11.02 3.44 24.78
C HIS A 159 11.65 3.24 23.38
N TYR A 160 12.95 2.97 23.31
CA TYR A 160 13.71 2.88 22.06
C TYR A 160 13.74 1.46 21.46
N LEU A 161 13.40 0.43 22.22
CA LEU A 161 13.32 -0.94 21.73
C LEU A 161 11.95 -1.13 21.10
N CYS A 162 11.80 -1.01 19.78
CA CYS A 162 10.49 -1.15 19.15
C CYS A 162 10.11 -2.63 19.01
N ASP A 163 9.83 -3.31 20.13
CA ASP A 163 9.54 -4.75 20.19
C ASP A 163 8.04 -5.05 20.39
N THR A 164 7.22 -4.04 20.67
CA THR A 164 5.80 -4.16 21.01
C THR A 164 4.94 -3.24 20.13
N GLU A 165 3.96 -3.81 19.41
CA GLU A 165 2.91 -3.05 18.71
C GLU A 165 1.91 -2.50 19.75
N VAL A 166 1.61 -1.20 19.67
CA VAL A 166 0.66 -0.52 20.54
C VAL A 166 -0.71 -0.52 19.87
N ASN A 167 -1.70 -1.11 20.53
CA ASN A 167 -3.08 -0.97 20.12
C ASN A 167 -3.60 0.46 20.42
N LEU A 168 -3.60 1.32 19.40
CA LEU A 168 -4.03 2.72 19.52
C LEU A 168 -5.56 2.86 19.71
N CYS A 169 -6.34 1.80 19.51
CA CYS A 169 -7.76 1.81 19.85
C CYS A 169 -8.01 1.76 21.36
N TYR A 170 -7.02 1.36 22.17
CA TYR A 170 -7.16 1.35 23.62
C TYR A 170 -7.45 2.71 24.22
N SER A 171 -7.05 3.81 23.58
CA SER A 171 -7.38 5.16 24.05
C SER A 171 -8.84 5.56 23.75
N SER A 172 -9.65 4.68 23.16
CA SER A 172 -10.99 4.99 22.64
C SER A 172 -11.02 6.28 21.81
N PRO A 173 -10.21 6.37 20.75
CA PRO A 173 -10.02 7.62 20.03
C PRO A 173 -11.21 8.05 19.16
N CYS A 174 -12.15 7.14 18.89
CA CYS A 174 -13.33 7.41 18.07
C CYS A 174 -14.44 8.02 18.92
N HIS A 175 -14.88 9.22 18.55
CA HIS A 175 -15.99 9.93 19.17
C HIS A 175 -17.34 9.44 18.65
N ASN A 176 -18.43 9.91 19.28
CA ASN A 176 -19.81 9.73 18.80
C ASN A 176 -20.21 8.27 18.48
N ASN A 177 -19.78 7.32 19.32
CA ASN A 177 -20.06 5.90 19.16
C ASN A 177 -19.45 5.27 17.88
N GLY A 178 -18.36 5.86 17.37
CA GLY A 178 -17.56 5.29 16.29
C GLY A 178 -16.83 4.01 16.70
N THR A 179 -16.71 3.07 15.77
CA THR A 179 -16.00 1.80 15.99
C THR A 179 -14.53 1.94 15.60
N CYS A 180 -13.61 1.62 16.50
CA CYS A 180 -12.17 1.71 16.24
C CYS A 180 -11.60 0.40 15.72
N GLU A 181 -10.87 0.43 14.60
CA GLU A 181 -10.06 -0.69 14.12
C GLU A 181 -8.57 -0.32 14.05
N ILE A 182 -7.73 -1.28 14.43
CA ILE A 182 -6.27 -1.13 14.50
C ILE A 182 -5.68 -1.16 13.08
N ARG A 183 -4.69 -0.31 12.83
CA ARG A 183 -3.87 -0.31 11.61
C ARG A 183 -2.39 -0.25 11.97
N GLU A 184 -1.53 -0.51 11.00
CA GLU A 184 -0.10 -0.32 11.25
C GLU A 184 0.22 1.13 11.58
N GLY A 185 0.78 1.34 12.77
CA GLY A 185 1.11 2.64 13.32
C GLY A 185 -0.07 3.60 13.52
N GLY A 186 -1.31 3.08 13.53
CA GLY A 186 -2.51 3.90 13.53
C GLY A 186 -3.78 3.16 13.94
N TYR A 187 -4.90 3.83 13.70
CA TYR A 187 -6.25 3.27 13.77
C TYR A 187 -7.13 3.95 12.73
N ILE A 188 -8.29 3.37 12.44
CA ILE A 188 -9.40 4.06 11.77
C ILE A 188 -10.63 4.02 12.64
N CYS A 189 -11.41 5.10 12.59
CA CYS A 189 -12.75 5.14 13.13
C CYS A 189 -13.80 4.92 12.01
N PHE A 190 -14.65 3.92 12.20
CA PHE A 190 -15.88 3.76 11.43
C PHE A 190 -16.97 4.59 12.07
N CYS A 191 -17.34 5.66 11.40
CA CYS A 191 -18.33 6.60 11.90
C CYS A 191 -19.75 6.09 11.63
N PRO A 192 -20.64 6.11 12.64
CA PRO A 192 -22.04 5.80 12.43
C PRO A 192 -22.70 6.87 11.56
N GLU A 193 -23.88 6.54 11.00
CA GLU A 193 -24.60 7.43 10.09
C GLU A 193 -24.80 8.84 10.68
N GLY A 194 -24.39 9.86 9.92
CA GLY A 194 -24.49 11.27 10.33
C GLY A 194 -23.23 11.83 11.01
N TYR A 195 -22.15 11.06 11.13
CA TYR A 195 -20.85 11.55 11.64
C TYR A 195 -19.72 11.36 10.63
N LEU A 196 -18.78 12.30 10.58
CA LEU A 196 -17.58 12.27 9.74
C LEU A 196 -16.34 12.73 10.51
N GLY A 197 -15.17 12.56 9.87
CA GLY A 197 -13.87 12.91 10.43
C GLY A 197 -13.03 11.68 10.75
N GLU A 198 -11.73 11.89 10.95
CA GLU A 198 -10.78 10.80 11.27
C GLU A 198 -11.10 10.15 12.63
N GLN A 199 -11.76 10.88 13.52
CA GLN A 199 -12.19 10.45 14.85
C GLN A 199 -13.71 10.50 15.01
N CYS A 200 -14.49 10.64 13.93
CA CYS A 200 -15.94 10.83 13.97
C CYS A 200 -16.37 12.07 14.78
N GLU A 201 -15.51 13.09 14.80
CA GLU A 201 -15.68 14.33 15.57
C GLU A 201 -16.75 15.27 14.98
N THR A 202 -17.05 15.14 13.69
CA THR A 202 -17.95 16.04 12.97
C THR A 202 -19.37 15.49 12.93
N ASP A 203 -20.35 16.22 13.48
CA ASP A 203 -21.77 15.87 13.45
C ASP A 203 -22.50 16.60 12.30
N LEU A 204 -22.99 15.82 11.32
CA LEU A 204 -23.68 16.32 10.13
C LEU A 204 -25.11 16.84 10.40
N LYS A 205 -25.68 16.56 11.57
CA LYS A 205 -27.02 17.02 11.97
C LYS A 205 -26.99 18.34 12.73
N SER A 206 -25.84 18.68 13.34
CA SER A 206 -25.74 19.81 14.27
C SER A 206 -25.35 21.16 13.65
N GLU A 207 -24.73 21.16 12.45
CA GLU A 207 -24.26 22.39 11.82
C GLU A 207 -25.01 22.73 10.52
N ARG A 208 -25.53 23.96 10.44
CA ARG A 208 -26.13 24.56 9.23
C ARG A 208 -25.10 24.93 8.14
N ASP A 209 -23.80 24.69 8.36
CA ASP A 209 -22.71 25.34 7.61
C ASP A 209 -21.53 24.43 7.21
N THR A 210 -21.66 23.09 7.21
CA THR A 210 -20.60 22.16 6.76
C THR A 210 -20.12 22.44 5.31
N CYS A 211 -20.98 23.00 4.46
CA CYS A 211 -20.66 23.36 3.07
C CYS A 211 -19.99 24.74 2.89
N LYS A 212 -19.87 25.58 3.93
CA LYS A 212 -19.38 26.98 3.79
C LYS A 212 -17.94 27.21 4.25
N SER A 213 -17.42 26.41 5.19
CA SER A 213 -16.10 26.65 5.80
C SER A 213 -14.96 25.86 5.15
N ASN A 214 -15.25 24.68 4.59
CA ASN A 214 -14.32 23.89 3.77
C ASN A 214 -15.13 22.78 3.05
N PRO A 215 -15.38 22.84 1.74
CA PRO A 215 -16.18 21.83 1.08
C PRO A 215 -15.45 20.47 1.14
N PRO A 216 -16.06 19.40 1.67
CA PRO A 216 -15.46 18.06 1.73
C PRO A 216 -15.42 17.34 0.37
N CYS A 217 -15.82 18.01 -0.71
CA CYS A 217 -15.74 17.51 -2.07
C CYS A 217 -14.29 17.58 -2.58
N SER A 218 -13.82 16.55 -3.27
CA SER A 218 -12.46 16.47 -3.83
C SER A 218 -12.13 17.67 -4.75
N PHE A 219 -10.89 18.16 -4.67
CA PHE A 219 -10.37 19.29 -5.45
C PHE A 219 -10.18 18.91 -6.94
N ASP A 220 -10.87 19.62 -7.85
CA ASP A 220 -10.53 20.01 -9.25
C ASP A 220 -11.71 20.05 -10.25
N ALA A 221 -12.92 19.61 -9.88
CA ALA A 221 -14.13 19.75 -10.72
C ALA A 221 -15.31 20.33 -9.92
N ILE A 222 -15.38 21.66 -9.87
CA ILE A 222 -16.48 22.59 -9.50
C ILE A 222 -17.69 22.14 -8.63
N ARG A 223 -17.86 22.89 -7.52
CA ARG A 223 -19.04 23.64 -6.99
C ARG A 223 -20.43 22.97 -7.01
N THR A 224 -20.82 22.30 -5.92
CA THR A 224 -21.81 22.77 -4.91
C THR A 224 -22.07 21.63 -3.93
N CYS A 225 -21.76 21.85 -2.65
CA CYS A 225 -22.09 20.92 -1.58
C CYS A 225 -23.57 21.12 -1.20
N ILE A 226 -24.40 20.09 -1.35
CA ILE A 226 -25.82 20.16 -0.99
C ILE A 226 -26.15 19.23 0.18
N GLN A 227 -27.05 19.69 1.05
CA GLN A 227 -27.63 18.89 2.13
C GLN A 227 -29.07 18.56 1.73
N LYS A 228 -29.36 17.29 1.38
CA LYS A 228 -30.73 16.89 1.05
C LYS A 228 -31.58 16.84 2.34
N THR A 229 -32.66 17.63 2.38
CA THR A 229 -33.63 17.59 3.48
C THR A 229 -34.21 16.19 3.65
N GLY A 230 -33.89 15.53 4.76
CA GLY A 230 -34.42 14.22 5.14
C GLY A 230 -33.45 13.03 5.03
N GLN A 231 -32.20 13.23 4.59
CA GLN A 231 -31.15 12.20 4.62
C GLN A 231 -29.89 12.73 5.34
N PRO A 232 -29.18 11.92 6.14
CA PRO A 232 -28.00 12.35 6.90
C PRO A 232 -26.72 12.50 6.06
N ASN A 233 -26.78 12.32 4.74
CA ASN A 233 -25.59 12.23 3.88
C ASN A 233 -25.37 13.51 3.06
N LEU A 234 -24.16 14.04 3.16
CA LEU A 234 -23.64 15.06 2.24
C LEU A 234 -23.50 14.47 0.84
N ILE A 235 -23.92 15.22 -0.19
CA ILE A 235 -23.76 14.83 -1.60
C ILE A 235 -23.10 16.00 -2.34
N CYS A 236 -22.01 15.71 -3.02
CA CYS A 236 -21.41 16.60 -4.01
C CYS A 236 -22.08 16.35 -5.35
N GLU A 237 -22.74 17.36 -5.93
CA GLU A 237 -23.31 17.29 -7.29
C GLU A 237 -22.29 17.78 -8.34
N GLU A 238 -22.47 17.36 -9.60
CA GLU A 238 -21.66 17.77 -10.75
C GLU A 238 -20.17 17.35 -10.69
N CYS A 239 -19.88 16.13 -10.20
CA CYS A 239 -18.52 15.58 -10.19
C CYS A 239 -17.87 15.48 -11.59
N ASP A 240 -18.66 15.50 -12.66
CA ASP A 240 -18.23 15.64 -14.06
C ASP A 240 -19.37 16.19 -14.94
N THR A 241 -19.03 16.77 -16.11
CA THR A 241 -19.97 17.27 -17.12
C THR A 241 -20.70 16.16 -17.90
N VAL A 242 -20.37 14.90 -17.63
CA VAL A 242 -20.90 13.70 -18.29
C VAL A 242 -21.61 12.83 -17.25
N THR A 243 -22.89 13.13 -17.05
CA THR A 243 -24.06 12.37 -16.52
C THR A 243 -23.95 10.92 -15.97
N ASP A 244 -22.85 10.41 -15.42
CA ASP A 244 -22.78 9.06 -14.81
C ASP A 244 -22.19 9.08 -13.38
N ASP A 245 -23.08 9.14 -12.38
CA ASP A 245 -22.78 9.12 -10.93
C ASP A 245 -22.20 7.78 -10.43
N GLU A 246 -22.25 6.71 -11.21
CA GLU A 246 -21.90 5.36 -10.74
C GLU A 246 -20.39 5.15 -10.46
N HIS A 247 -19.53 6.02 -11.00
CA HIS A 247 -18.08 5.85 -10.96
C HIS A 247 -17.37 6.72 -9.93
N TYR A 248 -18.11 7.58 -9.24
CA TYR A 248 -17.62 8.47 -8.19
C TYR A 248 -18.18 8.08 -6.80
N THR A 249 -17.49 8.48 -5.75
CA THR A 249 -18.02 8.46 -4.39
C THR A 249 -18.99 9.64 -4.19
N PRO A 250 -19.82 9.65 -3.13
CA PRO A 250 -20.63 10.83 -2.78
C PRO A 250 -19.83 12.13 -2.56
N LEU A 251 -18.50 12.02 -2.43
CA LEU A 251 -17.55 13.14 -2.25
C LEU A 251 -16.80 13.51 -3.55
N CYS A 252 -17.27 13.04 -4.71
CA CYS A 252 -16.62 13.20 -6.02
C CYS A 252 -15.21 12.61 -6.13
N GLU A 253 -14.89 11.56 -5.37
CA GLU A 253 -13.64 10.83 -5.56
C GLU A 253 -13.84 9.73 -6.59
N LEU A 254 -12.92 9.59 -7.55
CA LEU A 254 -13.03 8.57 -8.58
C LEU A 254 -12.76 7.19 -7.97
N LYS A 255 -13.79 6.33 -7.94
CA LYS A 255 -13.71 4.99 -7.35
C LYS A 255 -13.56 3.87 -8.37
N THR A 256 -13.86 4.10 -9.66
CA THR A 256 -13.87 3.05 -10.71
C THR A 256 -13.06 3.46 -11.93
N ARG A 257 -12.23 2.55 -12.45
CA ARG A 257 -11.50 2.70 -13.72
C ARG A 257 -11.44 1.39 -14.51
N SER A 258 -11.31 1.52 -15.84
CA SER A 258 -11.07 0.42 -16.77
C SER A 258 -9.62 0.40 -17.21
N PHE A 259 -9.08 -0.81 -17.29
CA PHE A 259 -7.70 -1.15 -17.63
C PHE A 259 -7.72 -1.99 -18.89
N MET A 260 -6.94 -1.59 -19.89
CA MET A 260 -6.69 -2.34 -21.11
C MET A 260 -5.31 -3.01 -21.03
N LYS A 261 -4.98 -3.89 -21.99
CA LYS A 261 -3.67 -4.53 -22.04
C LYS A 261 -2.53 -3.49 -22.02
N GLY A 262 -1.65 -3.60 -21.04
CA GLY A 262 -0.52 -2.68 -20.82
C GLY A 262 -0.87 -1.39 -20.05
N ALA A 263 -2.13 -1.20 -19.64
CA ALA A 263 -2.54 -0.05 -18.85
C ALA A 263 -2.28 -0.28 -17.35
N PHE A 264 -1.86 0.76 -16.64
CA PHE A 264 -1.63 0.69 -15.19
C PHE A 264 -1.69 2.07 -14.54
N LEU A 265 -1.92 2.08 -13.23
CA LEU A 265 -1.81 3.27 -12.37
C LEU A 265 -0.70 3.07 -11.35
N THR A 266 0.08 4.12 -11.15
CA THR A 266 1.12 4.15 -10.13
C THR A 266 0.74 5.05 -8.97
N PHE A 267 0.91 4.53 -7.75
CA PHE A 267 0.74 5.22 -6.48
C PHE A 267 2.02 5.14 -5.63
N PRO A 268 2.15 5.97 -4.58
CA PRO A 268 3.25 5.86 -3.64
C PRO A 268 3.32 4.47 -3.00
N SER A 269 4.54 4.04 -2.66
CA SER A 269 4.82 2.80 -1.95
C SER A 269 3.94 2.58 -0.70
N LEU A 270 3.40 1.37 -0.54
CA LEU A 270 2.77 0.92 0.71
C LEU A 270 3.85 0.68 1.75
N LYS A 271 3.94 1.53 2.77
CA LYS A 271 5.00 1.44 3.81
C LYS A 271 4.61 0.55 5.01
N GLN A 272 3.65 -0.35 4.81
CA GLN A 272 3.17 -1.31 5.80
C GLN A 272 4.10 -2.53 5.85
N ARG A 273 4.60 -2.84 7.05
CA ARG A 273 5.58 -3.88 7.35
C ARG A 273 5.02 -5.06 8.12
N HIS A 274 4.05 -4.82 9.00
CA HIS A 274 3.52 -5.84 9.92
C HIS A 274 2.03 -6.12 9.72
N ARG A 275 1.26 -5.10 9.33
CA ARG A 275 -0.18 -5.19 9.19
C ARG A 275 -0.62 -4.41 7.95
N LEU A 276 -1.26 -5.11 7.01
CA LEU A 276 -1.77 -4.51 5.79
C LEU A 276 -3.13 -5.12 5.50
N THR A 277 -4.12 -4.28 5.20
CA THR A 277 -5.40 -4.73 4.64
C THR A 277 -5.60 -4.12 3.27
N VAL A 278 -5.96 -4.94 2.28
CA VAL A 278 -6.30 -4.46 0.94
C VAL A 278 -7.66 -5.04 0.57
N SER A 279 -8.57 -4.19 0.12
CA SER A 279 -9.83 -4.63 -0.45
C SER A 279 -10.08 -3.96 -1.78
N LEU A 280 -10.56 -4.68 -2.78
CA LEU A 280 -10.96 -4.08 -4.06
C LEU A 280 -12.07 -4.91 -4.71
N LYS A 281 -12.82 -4.28 -5.61
CA LYS A 281 -13.72 -4.94 -6.54
C LYS A 281 -13.11 -4.97 -7.93
N PHE A 282 -13.32 -6.05 -8.68
CA PHE A 282 -12.89 -6.13 -10.07
C PHE A 282 -13.91 -6.90 -10.91
N ALA A 283 -13.88 -6.68 -12.22
CA ALA A 283 -14.67 -7.45 -13.18
C ALA A 283 -13.83 -7.67 -14.45
N THR A 284 -13.78 -8.92 -14.94
CA THR A 284 -13.01 -9.29 -16.14
C THR A 284 -13.52 -10.60 -16.74
N GLN A 285 -13.22 -10.83 -18.02
CA GLN A 285 -13.35 -12.13 -18.70
C GLN A 285 -11.99 -12.80 -18.95
N ALA A 286 -10.89 -12.14 -18.57
CA ALA A 286 -9.56 -12.69 -18.70
C ALA A 286 -9.30 -13.70 -17.58
N GLN A 287 -8.83 -14.90 -17.93
CA GLN A 287 -8.49 -15.97 -16.99
C GLN A 287 -7.16 -15.70 -16.25
N SER A 288 -6.43 -14.65 -16.62
CA SER A 288 -5.21 -14.23 -15.95
C SER A 288 -5.04 -12.72 -16.05
N GLY A 289 -4.60 -12.09 -14.96
CA GLY A 289 -4.41 -10.64 -14.91
C GLY A 289 -3.81 -10.14 -13.60
N LEU A 290 -3.01 -9.07 -13.66
CA LEU A 290 -2.36 -8.47 -12.49
C LEU A 290 -3.21 -7.34 -11.90
N LEU A 291 -3.86 -7.59 -10.77
CA LEU A 291 -4.72 -6.59 -10.12
C LEU A 291 -3.90 -5.55 -9.35
N LEU A 292 -2.91 -6.00 -8.58
CA LEU A 292 -2.11 -5.13 -7.74
C LEU A 292 -0.69 -5.69 -7.60
N TYR A 293 0.32 -4.82 -7.67
CA TYR A 293 1.70 -5.17 -7.39
C TYR A 293 2.35 -4.07 -6.57
N ASN A 294 3.10 -4.42 -5.54
CA ASN A 294 3.95 -3.46 -4.86
C ASN A 294 5.30 -4.13 -4.59
N GLY A 295 6.37 -3.57 -5.13
CA GLY A 295 7.72 -4.10 -4.96
C GLY A 295 8.68 -3.49 -5.97
N ARG A 296 9.97 -3.77 -5.83
CA ARG A 296 10.97 -3.40 -6.85
C ARG A 296 10.95 -4.40 -8.01
N TYR A 297 11.28 -3.95 -9.21
CA TYR A 297 11.28 -4.72 -10.46
C TYR A 297 12.58 -5.53 -10.69
N ASN A 298 13.18 -6.09 -9.64
CA ASN A 298 14.51 -6.69 -9.72
C ASN A 298 14.66 -8.01 -8.95
N GLU A 299 13.57 -8.77 -8.76
CA GLU A 299 13.48 -10.15 -8.21
C GLU A 299 13.97 -10.38 -6.76
N ARG A 300 14.84 -9.53 -6.23
CA ARG A 300 15.64 -9.81 -5.03
C ARG A 300 15.14 -9.15 -3.75
N HIS A 301 13.98 -8.50 -3.80
CA HIS A 301 13.47 -7.68 -2.72
C HIS A 301 12.01 -7.98 -2.43
N ASP A 302 11.56 -7.48 -1.29
CA ASP A 302 10.20 -7.54 -0.80
C ASP A 302 9.22 -7.09 -1.87
N PHE A 303 8.20 -7.93 -2.04
CA PHE A 303 7.09 -7.60 -2.90
C PHE A 303 5.82 -8.26 -2.40
N LEU A 304 4.71 -7.71 -2.84
CA LEU A 304 3.42 -8.37 -2.84
C LEU A 304 2.79 -8.24 -4.24
N ALA A 305 1.98 -9.23 -4.59
CA ALA A 305 1.25 -9.28 -5.84
C ALA A 305 -0.11 -9.95 -5.62
N LEU A 306 -1.16 -9.34 -6.16
CA LEU A 306 -2.50 -9.91 -6.24
C LEU A 306 -2.86 -10.10 -7.71
N GLU A 307 -3.14 -11.34 -8.09
CA GLU A 307 -3.31 -11.76 -9.47
C GLU A 307 -4.54 -12.66 -9.62
N ILE A 308 -5.15 -12.59 -10.79
CA ILE A 308 -6.02 -13.65 -11.31
C ILE A 308 -5.11 -14.65 -12.01
N TRP A 309 -5.22 -15.92 -11.65
CA TRP A 309 -4.45 -17.03 -12.22
C TRP A 309 -5.39 -18.21 -12.45
N GLU A 310 -5.54 -18.63 -13.70
CA GLU A 310 -6.47 -19.69 -14.11
C GLU A 310 -7.91 -19.49 -13.59
N SER A 311 -8.42 -18.25 -13.63
CA SER A 311 -9.72 -17.84 -13.08
C SER A 311 -9.87 -17.91 -11.56
N ASP A 312 -8.78 -18.10 -10.81
CA ASP A 312 -8.74 -18.03 -9.34
C ASP A 312 -7.96 -16.82 -8.85
N ILE A 313 -8.13 -16.45 -7.58
CA ILE A 313 -7.37 -15.36 -6.96
C ILE A 313 -6.13 -15.92 -6.29
N ARG A 314 -4.98 -15.42 -6.73
CA ARG A 314 -3.67 -15.74 -6.19
C ARG A 314 -3.03 -14.51 -5.56
N PHE A 315 -2.64 -14.62 -4.30
CA PHE A 315 -1.82 -13.62 -3.64
C PHE A 315 -0.42 -14.19 -3.38
N SER A 316 0.59 -13.42 -3.76
CA SER A 316 2.01 -13.78 -3.62
C SER A 316 2.74 -12.70 -2.84
N PHE A 317 3.64 -13.07 -1.93
CA PHE A 317 4.53 -12.12 -1.27
C PHE A 317 5.89 -12.74 -0.94
N SER A 318 6.92 -11.89 -0.85
CA SER A 318 8.25 -12.22 -0.35
C SER A 318 8.68 -11.17 0.66
N LEU A 319 9.49 -11.57 1.64
CA LEU A 319 10.13 -10.68 2.62
C LEU A 319 11.58 -10.38 2.23
N GLY A 320 11.96 -10.61 0.97
CA GLY A 320 13.35 -10.45 0.49
C GLY A 320 14.14 -11.75 0.41
N ASP A 321 13.53 -12.90 0.72
CA ASP A 321 14.11 -14.22 0.49
C ASP A 321 13.72 -14.81 -0.88
N GLU A 322 14.50 -15.77 -1.38
CA GLU A 322 14.26 -16.41 -2.70
C GLU A 322 12.92 -17.16 -2.76
N LYS A 323 12.35 -17.55 -1.62
CA LYS A 323 11.10 -18.32 -1.58
C LYS A 323 9.91 -17.37 -1.60
N VAL A 324 9.07 -17.44 -2.62
CA VAL A 324 7.80 -16.70 -2.65
C VAL A 324 6.72 -17.48 -1.90
N ALA A 325 6.03 -16.85 -0.94
CA ALA A 325 4.83 -17.41 -0.34
C ALA A 325 3.62 -17.11 -1.22
N ARG A 326 2.80 -18.13 -1.53
CA ARG A 326 1.60 -17.99 -2.37
C ARG A 326 0.39 -18.60 -1.68
N VAL A 327 -0.76 -17.95 -1.85
CA VAL A 327 -2.06 -18.42 -1.39
C VAL A 327 -3.07 -18.28 -2.53
N LEU A 328 -3.90 -19.31 -2.71
CA LEU A 328 -4.90 -19.38 -3.76
C LEU A 328 -6.28 -19.55 -3.12
N ALA A 329 -7.24 -18.73 -3.52
CA ALA A 329 -8.64 -18.81 -3.14
C ALA A 329 -9.50 -19.00 -4.39
N HIS A 330 -10.51 -19.86 -4.29
CA HIS A 330 -11.33 -20.31 -5.41
C HIS A 330 -12.80 -20.06 -5.14
N VAL A 331 -13.57 -19.70 -6.17
CA VAL A 331 -15.03 -19.66 -6.12
C VAL A 331 -15.61 -20.53 -7.24
N PRO A 332 -16.71 -21.26 -7.02
CA PRO A 332 -17.31 -22.09 -8.06
C PRO A 332 -17.66 -21.27 -9.31
N GLY A 333 -17.11 -21.68 -10.47
CA GLY A 333 -17.25 -20.96 -11.75
C GLY A 333 -16.12 -19.96 -12.04
N GLY A 334 -15.20 -19.74 -11.10
CA GLY A 334 -14.08 -18.80 -11.21
C GLY A 334 -14.50 -17.33 -11.12
N VAL A 335 -13.52 -16.43 -11.15
CA VAL A 335 -13.72 -14.97 -11.05
C VAL A 335 -13.69 -14.25 -12.41
N SER A 336 -13.51 -14.99 -13.50
CA SER A 336 -13.38 -14.49 -14.86
C SER A 336 -14.68 -14.57 -15.66
N ASP A 337 -15.82 -14.41 -14.99
CA ASP A 337 -17.17 -14.51 -15.56
C ASP A 337 -17.72 -13.17 -16.06
N GLY A 338 -16.91 -12.11 -15.99
CA GLY A 338 -17.29 -10.75 -16.32
C GLY A 338 -18.15 -10.07 -15.27
N ARG A 339 -18.51 -10.68 -14.12
CA ARG A 339 -19.24 -10.05 -13.00
C ARG A 339 -18.31 -9.33 -12.04
N TRP A 340 -18.89 -8.50 -11.16
CA TRP A 340 -18.13 -7.84 -10.11
C TRP A 340 -17.84 -8.84 -9.00
N HIS A 341 -16.57 -9.12 -8.80
CA HIS A 341 -16.08 -9.86 -7.64
C HIS A 341 -15.38 -8.91 -6.69
N SER A 342 -15.41 -9.24 -5.39
CA SER A 342 -14.67 -8.51 -4.36
C SER A 342 -13.59 -9.40 -3.77
N VAL A 343 -12.40 -8.84 -3.55
CA VAL A 343 -11.32 -9.52 -2.84
C VAL A 343 -10.95 -8.73 -1.61
N TYR A 344 -10.82 -9.44 -0.50
CA TYR A 344 -10.38 -8.93 0.78
C TYR A 344 -9.11 -9.68 1.22
N LEU A 345 -8.02 -8.94 1.36
CA LEU A 345 -6.70 -9.42 1.74
C LEU A 345 -6.32 -8.84 3.09
N THR A 346 -5.92 -9.68 4.02
CA THR A 346 -5.31 -9.27 5.29
C THR A 346 -3.94 -9.91 5.43
N TYR A 347 -2.92 -9.09 5.67
CA TYR A 347 -1.59 -9.52 6.05
C TYR A 347 -1.34 -9.09 7.50
N HIS A 348 -0.98 -10.04 8.36
CA HIS A 348 -0.63 -9.77 9.75
C HIS A 348 0.45 -10.74 10.21
N ASN A 349 1.56 -10.22 10.73
CA ASN A 349 2.67 -11.02 11.26
C ASN A 349 3.06 -12.19 10.34
N ARG A 350 3.44 -11.88 9.09
CA ARG A 350 3.86 -12.85 8.07
C ARG A 350 2.79 -13.84 7.61
N THR A 351 1.55 -13.63 8.04
CA THR A 351 0.40 -14.45 7.67
C THR A 351 -0.50 -13.66 6.74
N ALA A 352 -0.70 -14.17 5.52
CA ALA A 352 -1.62 -13.60 4.56
C ALA A 352 -2.89 -14.45 4.47
N THR A 353 -4.05 -13.79 4.48
CA THR A 353 -5.36 -14.40 4.31
C THR A 353 -6.09 -13.67 3.20
N VAL A 354 -6.62 -14.42 2.23
CA VAL A 354 -7.41 -13.93 1.10
C VAL A 354 -8.83 -14.45 1.22
N ALA A 355 -9.81 -13.61 0.92
CA ALA A 355 -11.22 -13.95 0.87
C ALA A 355 -11.88 -13.31 -0.36
N ILE A 356 -12.77 -14.06 -1.03
CA ILE A 356 -13.49 -13.63 -2.22
C ILE A 356 -14.98 -13.46 -1.89
N ASP A 357 -15.63 -12.43 -2.42
CA ASP A 357 -17.10 -12.22 -2.36
C ASP A 357 -17.72 -12.29 -0.97
N GLY A 358 -17.07 -11.65 0.01
CA GLY A 358 -17.58 -11.59 1.39
C GLY A 358 -17.54 -12.93 2.14
N CYS A 359 -16.74 -13.89 1.66
CA CYS A 359 -16.56 -15.20 2.27
C CYS A 359 -16.28 -15.12 3.78
N ASP A 360 -16.95 -15.98 4.57
CA ASP A 360 -16.63 -16.10 5.98
C ASP A 360 -15.33 -16.89 6.18
N VAL A 361 -14.22 -16.13 6.24
CA VAL A 361 -12.85 -16.62 6.41
C VAL A 361 -12.73 -17.69 7.49
N ARG A 362 -13.41 -17.55 8.63
CA ARG A 362 -13.28 -18.49 9.75
C ARG A 362 -13.85 -19.86 9.38
N LEU A 363 -15.10 -19.87 8.91
CA LEU A 363 -15.80 -21.09 8.50
C LEU A 363 -15.13 -21.75 7.29
N ALA A 364 -14.68 -20.95 6.32
CA ALA A 364 -13.96 -21.43 5.14
C ALA A 364 -12.66 -22.14 5.52
N LEU A 365 -11.83 -21.55 6.37
CA LEU A 365 -10.54 -22.12 6.75
C LEU A 365 -10.64 -23.36 7.65
N GLU A 366 -11.61 -23.41 8.58
CA GLU A 366 -11.71 -24.51 9.56
C GLU A 366 -12.68 -25.62 9.15
N HIS A 367 -13.76 -25.27 8.47
CA HIS A 367 -14.84 -26.18 8.11
C HIS A 367 -15.08 -26.29 6.60
N GLY A 368 -14.35 -25.54 5.76
CA GLY A 368 -14.57 -25.51 4.31
C GLY A 368 -14.58 -26.89 3.66
N LYS A 369 -13.62 -27.76 4.01
CA LYS A 369 -13.57 -29.16 3.53
C LYS A 369 -14.85 -29.97 3.83
N ARG A 370 -15.55 -29.67 4.93
CA ARG A 370 -16.82 -30.32 5.30
C ARG A 370 -18.02 -29.65 4.62
N LEU A 371 -17.94 -28.35 4.35
CA LEU A 371 -19.04 -27.56 3.81
C LEU A 371 -19.09 -27.55 2.27
N GLY A 372 -18.02 -28.01 1.59
CA GLY A 372 -17.92 -28.20 0.15
C GLY A 372 -17.21 -27.06 -0.58
N GLU A 373 -17.04 -27.20 -1.90
CA GLU A 373 -16.22 -26.32 -2.77
C GLU A 373 -16.60 -24.83 -2.72
N LYS A 374 -17.86 -24.50 -2.39
CA LYS A 374 -18.30 -23.10 -2.18
C LYS A 374 -17.47 -22.38 -1.10
N TRP A 375 -16.89 -23.12 -0.16
CA TRP A 375 -16.16 -22.59 0.99
C TRP A 375 -14.65 -22.53 0.79
N ASP A 376 -14.14 -22.88 -0.39
CA ASP A 376 -12.74 -22.65 -0.78
C ASP A 376 -12.48 -21.18 -1.16
N CYS A 377 -13.48 -20.32 -0.95
CA CYS A 377 -13.48 -18.87 -1.19
C CYS A 377 -12.54 -18.07 -0.29
N ALA A 378 -11.93 -18.70 0.73
CA ALA A 378 -10.89 -18.08 1.53
C ALA A 378 -9.75 -19.05 1.84
N ALA A 379 -8.53 -18.53 1.83
CA ALA A 379 -7.31 -19.29 2.05
C ALA A 379 -6.28 -18.49 2.84
N ARG A 380 -5.41 -19.18 3.58
CA ARG A 380 -4.40 -18.58 4.46
C ARG A 380 -3.05 -19.26 4.31
N ILE A 381 -1.98 -18.46 4.32
CA ILE A 381 -0.60 -18.93 4.35
C ILE A 381 0.21 -18.15 5.39
N MET A 382 1.11 -18.83 6.10
CA MET A 382 2.09 -18.19 6.97
C MET A 382 3.50 -18.44 6.41
N LYS A 383 4.27 -17.37 6.22
CA LYS A 383 5.65 -17.45 5.77
C LYS A 383 6.55 -17.98 6.89
N GLN A 384 7.14 -19.16 6.68
CA GLN A 384 8.15 -19.72 7.57
C GLN A 384 9.50 -19.05 7.31
N LEU A 385 10.14 -18.57 8.36
CA LEU A 385 11.47 -17.97 8.31
C LEU A 385 12.57 -19.00 8.59
N GLU A 386 13.80 -18.64 8.28
CA GLU A 386 14.98 -19.41 8.64
C GLU A 386 15.18 -19.45 10.16
N PRO A 387 15.76 -20.53 10.74
CA PRO A 387 15.92 -20.67 12.20
C PRO A 387 16.74 -19.54 12.86
N ARG A 388 17.65 -18.90 12.11
CA ARG A 388 18.42 -17.74 12.59
C ARG A 388 17.53 -16.55 12.96
N CYS A 389 16.36 -16.44 12.33
CA CYS A 389 15.42 -15.36 12.52
C CYS A 389 14.71 -15.42 13.89
N ASP A 390 14.82 -16.54 14.62
CA ASP A 390 14.33 -16.65 16.01
C ASP A 390 15.23 -15.89 17.00
N ARG A 391 16.46 -15.55 16.62
CA ARG A 391 17.40 -14.82 17.47
C ARG A 391 17.25 -13.30 17.26
N PRO A 392 16.82 -12.52 18.26
CA PRO A 392 16.56 -11.08 18.11
C PRO A 392 17.82 -10.23 17.87
N GLN A 393 19.01 -10.81 18.04
CA GLN A 393 20.30 -10.13 17.83
C GLN A 393 20.85 -10.32 16.41
N GLU A 394 20.24 -11.19 15.61
CA GLU A 394 20.65 -11.45 14.22
C GLU A 394 19.73 -10.70 13.25
N THR A 395 20.33 -10.05 12.25
CA THR A 395 19.59 -9.41 11.16
C THR A 395 18.91 -10.49 10.32
N CYS A 396 17.62 -10.31 10.02
CA CYS A 396 16.86 -11.22 9.18
C CYS A 396 15.67 -10.45 8.60
N HIS A 397 15.32 -10.83 7.37
CA HIS A 397 14.13 -10.50 6.61
C HIS A 397 12.84 -10.92 7.32
N ARG A 398 12.38 -10.11 8.27
CA ARG A 398 11.23 -10.45 9.15
C ARG A 398 9.97 -9.71 8.75
N PHE A 399 10.12 -8.58 8.07
CA PHE A 399 9.07 -7.62 7.84
C PHE A 399 8.91 -7.37 6.35
N LEU A 400 7.73 -6.89 5.95
CA LEU A 400 7.45 -6.58 4.55
C LEU A 400 7.88 -5.13 4.24
N ASP A 401 9.12 -4.90 3.82
CA ASP A 401 9.62 -3.56 3.51
C ASP A 401 9.47 -3.22 2.01
N LEU A 402 8.25 -2.85 1.62
CA LEU A 402 7.92 -2.54 0.23
C LEU A 402 8.50 -1.18 -0.17
N THR A 403 9.68 -1.23 -0.78
CA THR A 403 10.43 -0.04 -1.21
C THR A 403 10.16 0.39 -2.65
N GLY A 404 9.35 -0.36 -3.41
CA GLY A 404 8.92 -0.02 -4.77
C GLY A 404 7.54 0.66 -4.81
N PRO A 405 7.14 1.24 -5.96
CA PRO A 405 5.84 1.88 -6.10
C PRO A 405 4.69 0.87 -6.04
N LEU A 406 3.50 1.34 -5.63
CA LEU A 406 2.26 0.59 -5.73
C LEU A 406 1.72 0.71 -7.16
N GLN A 407 1.50 -0.42 -7.81
CA GLN A 407 0.93 -0.52 -9.14
C GLN A 407 -0.44 -1.19 -9.08
N ILE A 408 -1.39 -0.64 -9.82
CA ILE A 408 -2.74 -1.19 -9.98
C ILE A 408 -3.00 -1.45 -11.47
N GLY A 409 -3.44 -2.67 -11.79
CA GLY A 409 -3.84 -3.08 -13.13
C GLY A 409 -2.72 -3.47 -14.09
N GLY A 410 -1.44 -3.30 -13.74
CA GLY A 410 -0.31 -3.74 -14.57
C GLY A 410 1.03 -3.19 -14.12
N VAL A 411 2.10 -3.57 -14.79
CA VAL A 411 3.47 -3.06 -14.58
C VAL A 411 4.06 -2.50 -15.89
N PRO A 412 5.05 -1.59 -15.82
CA PRO A 412 5.70 -1.04 -17.01
C PRO A 412 6.34 -2.10 -17.92
N ALA A 413 6.36 -1.83 -19.23
CA ALA A 413 7.04 -2.67 -20.21
C ALA A 413 8.56 -2.73 -19.92
N GLY A 414 9.15 -3.92 -20.01
CA GLY A 414 10.56 -4.15 -19.66
C GLY A 414 10.82 -4.64 -18.22
N TYR A 415 9.75 -4.90 -17.45
CA TYR A 415 9.85 -5.65 -16.21
C TYR A 415 10.50 -7.02 -16.46
N SER A 416 11.61 -7.29 -15.77
CA SER A 416 12.40 -8.52 -15.89
C SER A 416 12.29 -9.40 -14.66
N GLY A 417 11.18 -9.31 -13.91
CA GLY A 417 10.99 -10.07 -12.66
C GLY A 417 10.37 -11.44 -12.90
N GLU A 418 11.09 -12.33 -13.57
CA GLU A 418 10.68 -13.70 -13.80
C GLU A 418 10.42 -14.43 -12.46
N GLY A 419 9.22 -14.99 -12.33
CA GLY A 419 8.84 -15.79 -11.16
C GLY A 419 8.22 -15.04 -9.97
N GLN A 420 8.23 -13.70 -9.95
CA GLN A 420 7.49 -12.91 -8.95
C GLN A 420 5.98 -12.87 -9.27
N ILE A 421 5.64 -12.59 -10.52
CA ILE A 421 4.28 -12.50 -11.08
C ILE A 421 4.15 -13.41 -12.30
N SER A 422 2.94 -13.86 -12.62
CA SER A 422 2.64 -14.59 -13.87
C SER A 422 1.97 -13.69 -14.90
N ALA A 423 1.15 -12.73 -14.48
CA ALA A 423 0.51 -11.76 -15.36
C ALA A 423 1.19 -10.39 -15.24
N HIS A 424 1.32 -9.67 -16.36
CA HIS A 424 1.98 -8.35 -16.40
C HIS A 424 0.99 -7.18 -16.55
N TYR A 425 -0.26 -7.49 -16.87
CA TYR A 425 -1.33 -6.52 -17.07
C TYR A 425 -2.68 -7.14 -16.65
N PHE A 426 -3.66 -6.30 -16.45
CA PHE A 426 -5.05 -6.65 -16.23
C PHE A 426 -5.92 -6.02 -17.32
N ASP A 427 -6.87 -6.80 -17.82
CA ASP A 427 -7.83 -6.37 -18.85
C ASP A 427 -9.23 -6.45 -18.24
N GLY A 428 -9.79 -5.31 -17.84
CA GLY A 428 -11.07 -5.28 -17.14
C GLY A 428 -11.33 -3.97 -16.39
N CYS A 429 -12.12 -4.05 -15.32
CA CYS A 429 -12.45 -2.90 -14.48
C CYS A 429 -12.06 -3.17 -13.02
N ILE A 430 -11.53 -2.16 -12.35
CA ILE A 430 -11.25 -2.17 -10.90
C ILE A 430 -12.04 -1.03 -10.25
N SER A 431 -12.66 -1.32 -9.10
CA SER A 431 -13.47 -0.38 -8.35
C SER A 431 -13.25 -0.52 -6.84
N GLU A 432 -13.56 0.53 -6.08
CA GLU A 432 -13.61 0.53 -4.62
C GLU A 432 -12.32 -0.01 -3.95
N VAL A 433 -11.15 0.39 -4.48
CA VAL A 433 -9.87 0.04 -3.86
C VAL A 433 -9.77 0.71 -2.49
N LYS A 434 -9.48 -0.07 -1.46
CA LYS A 434 -9.22 0.42 -0.11
C LYS A 434 -7.92 -0.17 0.42
N ILE A 435 -7.11 0.69 1.04
CA ILE A 435 -5.87 0.33 1.73
C ILE A 435 -6.07 0.62 3.22
N ASP A 436 -5.88 -0.39 4.04
CA ASP A 436 -6.16 -0.45 5.47
C ASP A 436 -7.62 -0.15 5.86
N ASN A 437 -8.58 -0.18 4.91
CA ASN A 437 -9.99 0.28 5.03
C ASN A 437 -10.19 1.79 4.75
N ARG A 438 -9.18 2.51 4.23
CA ARG A 438 -9.35 3.86 3.67
C ARG A 438 -9.56 3.75 2.16
N PRO A 439 -10.59 4.39 1.57
CA PRO A 439 -10.78 4.39 0.12
C PRO A 439 -9.61 5.10 -0.56
N LEU A 440 -9.14 4.53 -1.67
CA LEU A 440 -8.11 5.12 -2.52
C LEU A 440 -8.78 5.85 -3.68
N ASN A 441 -8.59 7.17 -3.78
CA ASN A 441 -9.04 7.95 -4.92
C ASN A 441 -8.21 7.59 -6.16
N LEU A 442 -8.83 6.94 -7.15
CA LEU A 442 -8.16 6.50 -8.37
C LEU A 442 -7.79 7.65 -9.31
N ALA A 443 -8.16 8.90 -9.02
CA ALA A 443 -7.67 10.09 -9.71
C ALA A 443 -6.37 10.66 -9.08
N ALA A 444 -6.03 10.28 -7.85
CA ALA A 444 -4.85 10.79 -7.12
C ALA A 444 -3.57 9.97 -7.42
N TYR A 445 -3.36 9.62 -8.69
CA TYR A 445 -2.22 8.82 -9.12
C TYR A 445 -0.93 9.64 -9.25
N VAL A 446 0.23 8.98 -9.13
CA VAL A 446 1.54 9.55 -9.49
C VAL A 446 1.74 9.53 -11.01
N SER A 447 1.27 8.47 -11.67
CA SER A 447 1.31 8.29 -13.12
C SER A 447 0.14 7.42 -13.58
N ASP A 448 -0.44 7.76 -14.73
CA ASP A 448 -1.50 7.01 -15.41
C ASP A 448 -1.03 6.65 -16.82
N ASN A 449 -1.03 5.35 -17.13
CA ASN A 449 -0.67 4.84 -18.44
C ASN A 449 -1.91 4.22 -19.11
N GLY A 450 -2.74 5.04 -19.74
CA GLY A 450 -3.80 4.57 -20.63
C GLY A 450 -5.03 3.95 -19.93
N THR A 451 -5.33 4.34 -18.69
CA THR A 451 -6.59 3.94 -18.04
C THR A 451 -7.73 4.90 -18.36
N ILE A 452 -8.97 4.42 -18.23
CA ILE A 452 -10.18 5.20 -18.54
C ILE A 452 -11.07 5.27 -17.28
N PRO A 453 -11.59 6.45 -16.89
CA PRO A 453 -12.59 6.57 -15.82
C PRO A 453 -13.84 5.71 -16.10
N GLY A 454 -14.33 5.04 -15.06
CA GLY A 454 -15.52 4.18 -15.14
C GLY A 454 -15.27 2.78 -15.69
N CYS A 455 -16.35 2.08 -16.02
CA CYS A 455 -16.28 0.73 -16.59
C CYS A 455 -17.13 0.64 -17.87
N PRO A 456 -16.60 1.04 -19.04
CA PRO A 456 -17.34 1.05 -20.30
C PRO A 456 -17.95 -0.30 -20.68
N GLN A 457 -17.28 -1.40 -20.33
CA GLN A 457 -17.71 -2.78 -20.58
C GLN A 457 -18.96 -3.15 -19.77
N LYS A 458 -19.28 -2.44 -18.70
CA LYS A 458 -20.45 -2.70 -17.83
C LYS A 458 -21.58 -1.70 -17.98
N ARG A 459 -21.52 -0.84 -19.01
CA ARG A 459 -22.59 0.13 -19.28
C ARG A 459 -23.95 -0.57 -19.41
N PRO A 460 -25.02 -0.05 -18.78
CA PRO A 460 -26.34 -0.67 -18.80
C PRO A 460 -26.95 -0.59 -20.20
N ARG A 461 -26.84 -1.67 -20.98
CA ARG A 461 -27.38 -1.79 -22.34
C ARG A 461 -28.85 -2.20 -22.33
N CYS A 462 -29.33 -2.85 -21.27
CA CYS A 462 -30.73 -3.21 -21.09
C CYS A 462 -31.66 -2.01 -20.87
N SER A 463 -31.12 -0.84 -20.53
CA SER A 463 -31.86 0.43 -20.43
C SER A 463 -32.61 0.78 -21.72
N ALA A 464 -32.05 0.40 -22.88
CA ALA A 464 -32.67 0.58 -24.19
C ALA A 464 -33.79 -0.42 -24.52
N ARG A 465 -34.07 -1.38 -23.62
CA ARG A 465 -35.04 -2.48 -23.78
C ARG A 465 -34.86 -3.23 -25.11
N PRO A 466 -33.67 -3.83 -25.35
CA PRO A 466 -33.37 -4.45 -26.64
C PRO A 466 -34.17 -5.74 -26.90
N CYS A 467 -34.58 -6.47 -25.85
CA CYS A 467 -35.29 -7.75 -26.00
C CYS A 467 -36.77 -7.56 -26.40
N ARG A 468 -37.21 -8.32 -27.40
CA ARG A 468 -38.57 -8.30 -27.94
C ARG A 468 -39.41 -9.47 -27.44
N ASN A 469 -40.70 -9.49 -27.80
CA ASN A 469 -41.62 -10.61 -27.59
C ASN A 469 -41.71 -11.12 -26.13
N GLY A 470 -41.54 -10.23 -25.15
CA GLY A 470 -41.58 -10.59 -23.73
C GLY A 470 -40.28 -11.19 -23.19
N GLY A 471 -39.17 -11.12 -23.93
CA GLY A 471 -37.85 -11.54 -23.46
C GLY A 471 -37.33 -10.69 -22.31
N VAL A 472 -36.65 -11.33 -21.35
CA VAL A 472 -36.02 -10.66 -20.19
C VAL A 472 -34.59 -10.29 -20.54
N CYS A 473 -34.25 -9.00 -20.40
CA CYS A 473 -32.90 -8.49 -20.68
C CYS A 473 -31.99 -8.59 -19.45
N VAL A 474 -30.77 -9.07 -19.66
CA VAL A 474 -29.70 -9.09 -18.66
C VAL A 474 -28.45 -8.42 -19.25
N ASP A 475 -27.86 -7.49 -18.50
CA ASP A 475 -26.63 -6.80 -18.89
C ASP A 475 -25.42 -7.74 -18.77
N GLY A 476 -24.64 -7.85 -19.86
CA GLY A 476 -23.46 -8.71 -19.96
C GLY A 476 -22.16 -7.90 -20.10
N TRP A 477 -21.05 -8.59 -20.38
CA TRP A 477 -19.76 -7.93 -20.61
C TRP A 477 -19.73 -7.31 -22.01
N ASN A 478 -19.78 -5.99 -22.08
CA ASN A 478 -19.86 -5.20 -23.30
C ASN A 478 -21.06 -5.57 -24.21
N ALA A 479 -22.05 -6.27 -23.67
CA ALA A 479 -23.17 -6.85 -24.40
C ALA A 479 -24.44 -6.88 -23.53
N PHE A 480 -25.53 -7.35 -24.12
CA PHE A 480 -26.75 -7.72 -23.40
C PHE A 480 -27.14 -9.13 -23.84
N ARG A 481 -27.78 -9.88 -22.95
CA ARG A 481 -28.35 -11.19 -23.20
C ARG A 481 -29.86 -11.12 -23.03
N CYS A 482 -30.61 -11.73 -23.92
CA CYS A 482 -32.05 -11.85 -23.80
C CYS A 482 -32.43 -13.30 -23.47
N HIS A 483 -33.12 -13.51 -22.35
CA HIS A 483 -33.79 -14.78 -22.07
C HIS A 483 -35.11 -14.81 -22.82
N CYS A 484 -35.15 -15.57 -23.91
CA CYS A 484 -36.31 -15.63 -24.78
C CYS A 484 -37.36 -16.63 -24.29
N PRO A 485 -38.65 -16.28 -24.34
CA PRO A 485 -39.72 -17.24 -24.06
C PRO A 485 -39.78 -18.32 -25.15
N SER A 486 -40.34 -19.49 -24.81
CA SER A 486 -40.42 -20.64 -25.71
C SER A 486 -41.03 -20.28 -27.08
N GLY A 487 -40.39 -20.74 -28.15
CA GLY A 487 -40.78 -20.44 -29.54
C GLY A 487 -40.17 -19.15 -30.13
N TRP A 488 -39.42 -18.40 -29.32
CA TRP A 488 -38.64 -17.24 -29.77
C TRP A 488 -37.15 -17.44 -29.52
N GLY A 489 -36.32 -16.92 -30.42
CA GLY A 489 -34.87 -16.98 -30.34
C GLY A 489 -34.21 -15.79 -31.04
N GLY A 490 -32.91 -15.89 -31.26
CA GLY A 490 -32.10 -14.78 -31.75
C GLY A 490 -31.64 -13.85 -30.61
N ARG A 491 -30.70 -12.95 -30.94
CA ARG A 491 -30.04 -12.08 -29.95
C ARG A 491 -31.00 -11.19 -29.16
N ASP A 492 -32.11 -10.78 -29.79
CA ASP A 492 -33.13 -9.91 -29.22
C ASP A 492 -34.51 -10.58 -29.12
N CYS A 493 -34.60 -11.91 -29.22
CA CYS A 493 -35.85 -12.67 -29.24
C CYS A 493 -36.82 -12.30 -30.38
N SER A 494 -36.29 -11.77 -31.48
CA SER A 494 -37.10 -11.39 -32.65
C SER A 494 -37.42 -12.56 -33.59
N ASP A 495 -36.62 -13.62 -33.57
CA ASP A 495 -36.76 -14.75 -34.47
C ASP A 495 -37.75 -15.77 -33.92
N SER A 496 -38.62 -16.30 -34.80
CA SER A 496 -39.45 -17.45 -34.46
C SER A 496 -38.66 -18.74 -34.67
N ILE A 497 -38.57 -19.58 -33.63
CA ILE A 497 -37.84 -20.86 -33.66
C ILE A 497 -38.80 -22.05 -33.52
N SER A 498 -38.43 -23.19 -34.12
CA SER A 498 -39.17 -24.44 -33.98
C SER A 498 -38.99 -25.04 -32.59
N ALA A 499 -39.92 -25.91 -32.17
CA ALA A 499 -39.81 -26.64 -30.92
C ALA A 499 -38.49 -27.42 -30.82
N PRO A 500 -37.90 -27.52 -29.61
CA PRO A 500 -36.64 -28.23 -29.40
C PRO A 500 -36.79 -29.73 -29.63
N TRP A 501 -35.67 -30.37 -29.97
CA TRP A 501 -35.53 -31.82 -30.08
C TRP A 501 -34.74 -32.38 -28.90
N ARG A 502 -35.19 -33.51 -28.35
CA ARG A 502 -34.51 -34.25 -27.27
C ARG A 502 -33.82 -35.48 -27.83
N PHE A 503 -32.53 -35.61 -27.53
CA PHE A 503 -31.67 -36.70 -27.96
C PHE A 503 -31.38 -37.61 -26.77
N GLU A 504 -31.56 -38.92 -26.97
CA GLU A 504 -31.26 -39.97 -25.99
C GLU A 504 -30.59 -41.17 -26.68
N GLY A 505 -29.56 -41.73 -26.07
CA GLY A 505 -28.88 -42.93 -26.58
C GLY A 505 -28.20 -42.72 -27.94
N ASN A 506 -28.81 -43.18 -29.01
CA ASN A 506 -28.30 -43.10 -30.39
C ASN A 506 -29.13 -42.17 -31.29
N GLY A 507 -29.80 -41.18 -30.70
CA GLY A 507 -30.60 -40.18 -31.40
C GLY A 507 -29.84 -39.47 -32.53
N ARG A 508 -30.45 -39.39 -33.72
CA ARG A 508 -29.86 -38.78 -34.91
C ARG A 508 -30.87 -38.02 -35.76
N LEU A 509 -30.49 -36.81 -36.18
CA LEU A 509 -31.17 -36.05 -37.22
C LEU A 509 -30.26 -35.91 -38.45
N THR A 510 -30.82 -36.13 -39.63
CA THR A 510 -30.11 -35.94 -40.91
C THR A 510 -30.83 -34.91 -41.76
N PHE A 511 -30.09 -33.96 -42.34
CA PHE A 511 -30.59 -32.98 -43.29
C PHE A 511 -29.77 -33.06 -44.59
N ASN A 512 -30.45 -33.08 -45.73
CA ASN A 512 -29.84 -32.95 -47.06
C ASN A 512 -30.30 -31.65 -47.71
N PRO A 513 -29.80 -30.49 -47.26
CA PRO A 513 -30.33 -29.22 -47.73
C PRO A 513 -29.83 -28.94 -49.15
N LEU A 514 -30.73 -28.57 -50.06
CA LEU A 514 -30.40 -28.17 -51.43
C LEU A 514 -29.77 -26.75 -51.44
N LEU A 515 -28.62 -26.60 -50.79
CA LEU A 515 -27.96 -25.29 -50.62
C LEU A 515 -27.10 -24.94 -51.83
N ARG A 516 -27.02 -23.64 -52.09
CA ARG A 516 -26.11 -23.04 -53.07
C ARG A 516 -24.65 -23.25 -52.62
N PRO A 517 -23.66 -23.08 -53.53
CA PRO A 517 -22.25 -23.09 -53.14
C PRO A 517 -22.00 -22.13 -51.96
N ILE A 518 -21.09 -22.52 -51.07
CA ILE A 518 -20.74 -21.76 -49.87
C ILE A 518 -20.30 -20.35 -50.26
N GLN A 519 -21.02 -19.36 -49.74
CA GLN A 519 -20.66 -17.95 -49.79
C GLN A 519 -20.30 -17.49 -48.38
N LEU A 520 -19.23 -16.69 -48.27
CA LEU A 520 -18.77 -16.14 -47.00
C LEU A 520 -19.51 -14.82 -46.68
N PRO A 521 -19.86 -14.56 -45.41
CA PRO A 521 -19.58 -15.40 -44.25
C PRO A 521 -20.50 -16.63 -44.19
N TRP A 522 -19.94 -17.80 -43.85
CA TRP A 522 -20.71 -19.05 -43.73
C TRP A 522 -20.86 -19.44 -42.26
N ILE A 523 -22.09 -19.70 -41.81
CA ILE A 523 -22.42 -19.95 -40.41
C ILE A 523 -22.92 -21.39 -40.23
N ASN A 524 -22.37 -22.08 -39.23
CA ASN A 524 -22.93 -23.29 -38.64
C ASN A 524 -23.28 -22.98 -37.19
N ALA A 525 -24.56 -22.97 -36.84
CA ALA A 525 -25.00 -22.61 -35.51
C ALA A 525 -26.17 -23.47 -35.02
N LEU A 526 -26.20 -23.76 -33.73
CA LEU A 526 -27.29 -24.45 -33.07
C LEU A 526 -27.32 -24.09 -31.58
N SER A 527 -28.48 -24.17 -30.96
CA SER A 527 -28.62 -23.96 -29.52
C SER A 527 -28.72 -25.31 -28.82
N ILE A 528 -27.97 -25.50 -27.73
CA ILE A 528 -27.91 -26.76 -26.97
C ILE A 528 -28.24 -26.56 -25.50
N ARG A 529 -28.63 -27.65 -24.85
CA ARG A 529 -28.76 -27.77 -23.40
C ARG A 529 -28.34 -29.19 -22.99
N THR A 530 -27.24 -29.33 -22.24
CA THR A 530 -26.67 -30.62 -21.83
C THR A 530 -25.92 -30.55 -20.48
N LEU A 531 -25.69 -31.72 -19.87
CA LEU A 531 -24.82 -31.94 -18.71
C LEU A 531 -23.58 -32.76 -19.10
N GLN A 532 -23.51 -33.26 -20.33
CA GLN A 532 -22.39 -34.05 -20.81
C GLN A 532 -21.16 -33.14 -21.01
N SER A 533 -20.03 -33.57 -20.45
CA SER A 533 -18.74 -32.89 -20.63
C SER A 533 -18.07 -33.22 -21.97
N ASN A 534 -18.42 -34.33 -22.61
CA ASN A 534 -17.92 -34.72 -23.92
C ASN A 534 -19.08 -35.25 -24.78
N ALA A 535 -19.29 -34.69 -25.98
CA ALA A 535 -20.37 -35.13 -26.87
C ALA A 535 -20.16 -34.67 -28.33
N PHE A 536 -20.58 -35.49 -29.28
CA PHE A 536 -20.70 -35.10 -30.69
C PHE A 536 -21.96 -34.26 -30.92
N LEU A 537 -21.86 -33.05 -31.48
CA LEU A 537 -23.04 -32.20 -31.71
C LEU A 537 -23.53 -32.27 -33.15
N MET A 538 -22.70 -31.85 -34.09
CA MET A 538 -23.10 -31.63 -35.48
C MET A 538 -21.93 -31.91 -36.43
N SER A 539 -22.19 -32.58 -37.55
CA SER A 539 -21.26 -32.65 -38.68
C SER A 539 -21.89 -32.09 -39.95
N VAL A 540 -21.08 -31.40 -40.74
CA VAL A 540 -21.45 -30.80 -42.02
C VAL A 540 -20.47 -31.30 -43.07
N GLN A 541 -20.96 -32.07 -44.04
CA GLN A 541 -20.16 -32.51 -45.18
C GLN A 541 -19.93 -31.35 -46.15
N VAL A 542 -18.67 -31.02 -46.38
CA VAL A 542 -18.22 -29.95 -47.27
C VAL A 542 -17.46 -30.57 -48.45
N GLY A 543 -17.97 -30.38 -49.67
CA GLY A 543 -17.41 -31.03 -50.85
C GLY A 543 -17.63 -32.55 -50.85
N GLN A 544 -16.66 -33.33 -51.35
CA GLN A 544 -16.79 -34.78 -51.49
C GLN A 544 -16.22 -35.57 -50.30
N ASN A 545 -15.12 -35.09 -49.69
CA ASN A 545 -14.35 -35.88 -48.70
C ASN A 545 -14.10 -35.16 -47.36
N SER A 546 -14.48 -33.88 -47.23
CA SER A 546 -14.19 -33.09 -46.02
C SER A 546 -15.44 -32.95 -45.14
N THR A 547 -15.26 -32.94 -43.83
CA THR A 547 -16.35 -32.77 -42.86
C THR A 547 -15.97 -31.77 -41.79
N ALA A 548 -16.78 -30.74 -41.60
CA ALA A 548 -16.72 -29.85 -40.45
C ALA A 548 -17.48 -30.48 -39.28
N VAL A 549 -16.88 -30.56 -38.11
CA VAL A 549 -17.46 -31.19 -36.91
C VAL A 549 -17.49 -30.20 -35.75
N LEU A 550 -18.65 -30.02 -35.14
CA LEU A 550 -18.83 -29.35 -33.85
C LEU A 550 -19.02 -30.43 -32.76
N SER A 551 -18.29 -30.28 -31.66
CA SER A 551 -18.30 -31.20 -30.53
C SER A 551 -18.09 -30.45 -29.21
N ILE A 552 -18.46 -31.09 -28.10
CA ILE A 552 -18.11 -30.67 -26.75
C ILE A 552 -16.94 -31.54 -26.30
N SER A 553 -15.89 -30.93 -25.78
CA SER A 553 -14.76 -31.63 -25.14
C SER A 553 -14.41 -30.91 -23.84
N GLU A 554 -14.38 -31.64 -22.73
CA GLU A 554 -14.13 -31.09 -21.38
C GLU A 554 -15.04 -29.89 -21.03
N GLY A 555 -16.31 -29.95 -21.46
CA GLY A 555 -17.30 -28.90 -21.25
C GLY A 555 -17.16 -27.68 -22.17
N ARG A 556 -16.26 -27.71 -23.16
CA ARG A 556 -15.97 -26.57 -24.05
C ARG A 556 -16.28 -26.88 -25.51
N LEU A 557 -16.54 -25.82 -26.30
CA LEU A 557 -16.79 -25.94 -27.73
C LEU A 557 -15.51 -26.27 -28.50
N ARG A 558 -15.54 -27.36 -29.27
CA ARG A 558 -14.50 -27.76 -30.22
C ARG A 558 -15.06 -27.80 -31.64
N TYR A 559 -14.32 -27.19 -32.57
CA TYR A 559 -14.60 -27.20 -34.00
C TYR A 559 -13.44 -27.84 -34.76
N THR A 560 -13.73 -28.85 -35.59
CA THR A 560 -12.70 -29.62 -36.32
C THR A 560 -13.01 -29.63 -37.81
N TYR A 561 -12.01 -29.41 -38.66
CA TYR A 561 -12.12 -29.51 -40.11
C TYR A 561 -10.79 -30.00 -40.70
N ASP A 562 -10.84 -31.06 -41.53
CA ASP A 562 -9.69 -31.67 -42.23
C ASP A 562 -8.45 -31.95 -41.35
N GLY A 563 -8.67 -32.36 -40.10
CA GLY A 563 -7.63 -32.75 -39.14
C GLY A 563 -7.08 -31.60 -38.28
N GLU A 564 -7.40 -30.34 -38.60
CA GLU A 564 -7.15 -29.21 -37.70
C GLU A 564 -8.34 -29.02 -36.75
N SER A 565 -8.06 -28.93 -35.44
CA SER A 565 -9.07 -28.70 -34.41
C SER A 565 -8.83 -27.39 -33.67
N LEU A 566 -9.90 -26.63 -33.49
CA LEU A 566 -9.97 -25.40 -32.71
C LEU A 566 -10.80 -25.66 -31.46
N VAL A 567 -10.30 -25.25 -30.30
CA VAL A 567 -11.06 -25.26 -29.05
C VAL A 567 -11.21 -23.81 -28.61
N LEU A 568 -12.43 -23.42 -28.27
CA LEU A 568 -12.68 -22.08 -27.74
C LEU A 568 -12.00 -21.95 -26.36
N ALA A 569 -11.00 -21.07 -26.25
CA ALA A 569 -10.13 -21.00 -25.08
C ALA A 569 -10.82 -20.35 -23.86
N SER A 570 -11.84 -19.52 -24.12
CA SER A 570 -12.67 -18.92 -23.08
C SER A 570 -14.15 -18.97 -23.46
N SER A 571 -14.88 -19.87 -22.83
CA SER A 571 -16.35 -19.85 -22.77
C SER A 571 -16.79 -20.44 -21.44
N THR A 572 -18.00 -20.06 -21.01
CA THR A 572 -18.70 -20.72 -19.92
C THR A 572 -18.80 -22.23 -20.20
N PRO A 573 -18.67 -23.09 -19.18
CA PRO A 573 -18.85 -24.53 -19.36
C PRO A 573 -20.24 -24.80 -19.95
N LEU A 574 -20.28 -25.46 -21.11
CA LEU A 574 -21.53 -25.72 -21.86
C LEU A 574 -22.41 -26.81 -21.23
N ASN A 575 -21.89 -27.45 -20.18
CA ASN A 575 -22.51 -28.57 -19.48
C ASN A 575 -23.17 -28.15 -18.16
N ASP A 576 -23.67 -26.93 -18.08
CA ASP A 576 -24.32 -26.35 -16.89
C ASP A 576 -25.83 -26.64 -16.80
N GLY A 577 -26.41 -27.22 -17.87
CA GLY A 577 -27.82 -27.50 -17.97
C GLY A 577 -28.68 -26.28 -18.34
N GLU A 578 -28.09 -25.20 -18.84
CA GLU A 578 -28.77 -24.04 -19.43
C GLU A 578 -28.72 -24.08 -20.96
N TRP A 579 -29.52 -23.22 -21.61
CA TRP A 579 -29.48 -23.07 -23.06
C TRP A 579 -28.29 -22.22 -23.50
N HIS A 580 -27.43 -22.80 -24.34
CA HIS A 580 -26.30 -22.11 -24.96
C HIS A 580 -26.42 -22.04 -26.47
N ARG A 581 -26.18 -20.87 -27.05
CA ARG A 581 -26.12 -20.68 -28.50
C ARG A 581 -24.70 -20.90 -28.99
N LEU A 582 -24.45 -21.93 -29.79
CA LEU A 582 -23.15 -22.20 -30.39
C LEU A 582 -23.11 -21.70 -31.83
N GLU A 583 -22.05 -20.99 -32.20
CA GLU A 583 -21.87 -20.47 -33.57
C GLU A 583 -20.41 -20.61 -34.02
N ALA A 584 -20.22 -21.24 -35.18
CA ALA A 584 -18.96 -21.26 -35.93
C ALA A 584 -19.17 -20.56 -37.28
N ALA A 585 -18.53 -19.42 -37.46
CA ALA A 585 -18.68 -18.55 -38.63
C ALA A 585 -17.36 -18.41 -39.40
N TRP A 586 -17.34 -18.88 -40.65
CA TRP A 586 -16.23 -18.67 -41.58
C TRP A 586 -16.33 -17.27 -42.20
N MET A 587 -15.28 -16.46 -42.08
CA MET A 587 -15.24 -15.09 -42.63
C MET A 587 -14.25 -14.93 -43.80
N GLY A 588 -13.51 -15.98 -44.14
CA GLY A 588 -12.37 -15.91 -45.07
C GLY A 588 -11.42 -17.06 -44.81
N ALA A 589 -10.16 -16.72 -44.61
CA ALA A 589 -9.14 -17.60 -44.01
C ALA A 589 -9.16 -17.51 -42.47
N GLU A 590 -10.32 -17.18 -41.90
CA GLU A 590 -10.51 -17.02 -40.46
C GLU A 590 -11.86 -17.63 -40.07
N ILE A 591 -11.87 -18.34 -38.94
CA ILE A 591 -13.07 -18.88 -38.32
C ILE A 591 -13.30 -18.14 -37.02
N LYS A 592 -14.50 -17.62 -36.84
CA LYS A 592 -14.98 -17.02 -35.60
C LYS A 592 -15.82 -18.05 -34.85
N LEU A 593 -15.38 -18.44 -33.66
CA LEU A 593 -16.15 -19.26 -32.72
C LEU A 593 -16.77 -18.37 -31.65
N SER A 594 -18.06 -18.52 -31.39
CA SER A 594 -18.76 -17.77 -30.34
C SER A 594 -19.84 -18.58 -29.67
N VAL A 595 -20.02 -18.32 -28.37
CA VAL A 595 -21.11 -18.84 -27.54
C VAL A 595 -22.03 -17.66 -27.17
N ASP A 596 -23.34 -17.90 -27.02
CA ASP A 596 -24.34 -16.95 -26.54
C ASP A 596 -24.33 -15.60 -27.28
N TYR A 597 -24.24 -15.65 -28.61
CA TYR A 597 -24.17 -14.48 -29.50
C TYR A 597 -22.93 -13.60 -29.27
N GLY A 598 -21.83 -14.21 -28.80
CA GLY A 598 -20.58 -13.52 -28.47
C GLY A 598 -20.54 -12.91 -27.08
N ASP A 599 -21.51 -13.26 -26.22
CA ASP A 599 -21.46 -12.94 -24.79
C ASP A 599 -20.41 -13.86 -24.13
N GLY A 600 -19.32 -13.28 -23.63
CA GLY A 600 -18.12 -14.05 -23.27
C GLY A 600 -16.90 -13.80 -24.15
N GLY A 601 -17.08 -13.09 -25.28
CA GLY A 601 -16.07 -12.93 -26.31
C GLY A 601 -16.28 -13.89 -27.49
N ALA A 602 -15.47 -13.74 -28.52
CA ALA A 602 -15.43 -14.64 -29.67
C ALA A 602 -13.98 -14.77 -30.13
N ASP A 603 -13.50 -16.00 -30.31
CA ASP A 603 -12.15 -16.24 -30.82
C ASP A 603 -12.19 -16.27 -32.35
N THR A 604 -11.46 -15.35 -32.97
CA THR A 604 -11.20 -15.37 -34.40
C THR A 604 -9.83 -16.00 -34.62
N VAL A 605 -9.79 -17.17 -35.24
CA VAL A 605 -8.56 -17.93 -35.46
C VAL A 605 -8.27 -18.02 -36.95
N PRO A 606 -7.04 -17.72 -37.40
CA PRO A 606 -6.66 -17.96 -38.79
C PRO A 606 -6.73 -19.44 -39.10
N PHE A 607 -7.29 -19.78 -40.26
CA PHE A 607 -7.51 -21.12 -40.73
C PHE A 607 -7.01 -21.22 -42.17
N HIS A 608 -6.12 -22.17 -42.45
CA HIS A 608 -5.35 -22.18 -43.70
C HIS A 608 -6.17 -22.64 -44.92
N GLU A 609 -7.26 -23.38 -44.70
CA GLU A 609 -8.10 -23.96 -45.75
C GLU A 609 -9.24 -23.03 -46.22
N LYS A 610 -9.66 -23.21 -47.48
CA LYS A 610 -10.72 -22.39 -48.12
C LYS A 610 -11.96 -23.22 -48.42
N ILE A 611 -13.08 -22.85 -47.81
CA ILE A 611 -14.39 -23.50 -48.07
C ILE A 611 -15.25 -22.76 -49.11
N GLN A 612 -14.85 -21.56 -49.53
CA GLN A 612 -15.64 -20.73 -50.46
C GLN A 612 -15.82 -21.44 -51.81
N GLY A 613 -17.07 -21.52 -52.28
CA GLY A 613 -17.43 -22.17 -53.54
C GLY A 613 -17.60 -23.69 -53.47
N MET A 614 -17.34 -24.33 -52.33
CA MET A 614 -17.68 -25.74 -52.10
C MET A 614 -19.18 -25.92 -51.91
N TYR A 615 -19.68 -27.15 -52.01
CA TYR A 615 -21.10 -27.47 -51.78
C TYR A 615 -21.29 -28.19 -50.44
N ILE A 616 -22.46 -28.00 -49.84
CA ILE A 616 -22.88 -28.74 -48.65
C ILE A 616 -23.58 -30.02 -49.09
N GLY A 617 -23.11 -31.15 -48.57
CA GLY A 617 -23.73 -32.46 -48.79
C GLY A 617 -24.76 -32.77 -47.70
N LYS A 618 -24.38 -33.69 -46.81
CA LYS A 618 -25.18 -34.14 -45.68
C LYS A 618 -24.84 -33.36 -44.40
N ILE A 619 -25.85 -33.08 -43.58
CA ILE A 619 -25.70 -32.55 -42.23
C ILE A 619 -26.27 -33.57 -41.24
N VAL A 620 -25.53 -33.90 -40.19
CA VAL A 620 -25.93 -34.85 -39.15
C VAL A 620 -25.82 -34.21 -37.78
N ILE A 621 -26.79 -34.44 -36.90
CA ILE A 621 -26.83 -33.93 -35.53
C ILE A 621 -27.13 -35.09 -34.56
N GLY A 622 -26.45 -35.12 -33.42
CA GLY A 622 -26.71 -36.03 -32.30
C GLY A 622 -25.77 -37.24 -32.23
N ALA A 623 -25.74 -38.07 -33.27
CA ALA A 623 -24.87 -39.25 -33.36
C ALA A 623 -24.09 -39.25 -34.69
N PRO A 624 -22.77 -39.54 -34.68
CA PRO A 624 -21.93 -39.51 -35.88
C PRO A 624 -22.25 -40.66 -36.86
N ASP A 625 -21.89 -40.47 -38.14
CA ASP A 625 -22.10 -41.47 -39.20
C ASP A 625 -21.07 -42.62 -39.20
N THR A 626 -19.89 -42.40 -38.62
CA THR A 626 -18.76 -43.35 -38.61
C THR A 626 -18.54 -43.95 -37.22
N SER A 627 -18.18 -45.24 -37.17
CA SER A 627 -17.93 -45.98 -35.92
C SER A 627 -16.56 -45.72 -35.29
N GLN A 628 -15.79 -44.75 -35.78
CA GLN A 628 -14.55 -44.31 -35.13
C GLN A 628 -14.93 -43.33 -33.99
N GLN A 629 -15.13 -43.88 -32.80
CA GLN A 629 -15.55 -43.14 -31.60
C GLN A 629 -14.38 -42.35 -31.01
N GLU A 630 -14.31 -41.06 -31.31
CA GLU A 630 -13.53 -40.09 -30.53
C GLU A 630 -14.40 -39.37 -29.48
N HIS A 631 -15.73 -39.41 -29.63
CA HIS A 631 -16.70 -38.73 -28.77
C HIS A 631 -17.97 -39.57 -28.52
N ASP A 632 -18.64 -39.32 -27.39
CA ASP A 632 -19.93 -39.92 -27.04
C ASP A 632 -21.08 -39.32 -27.86
N ASN A 633 -22.20 -40.05 -27.97
CA ASN A 633 -23.42 -39.53 -28.59
C ASN A 633 -24.03 -38.43 -27.72
N TYR A 634 -24.64 -37.43 -28.36
CA TYR A 634 -25.28 -36.33 -27.66
C TYR A 634 -26.52 -36.78 -26.88
N GLU A 635 -26.56 -36.39 -25.62
CA GLU A 635 -27.70 -36.49 -24.73
C GLU A 635 -28.05 -35.09 -24.23
N GLY A 636 -29.29 -34.67 -24.50
CA GLY A 636 -29.76 -33.34 -24.19
C GLY A 636 -30.70 -32.78 -25.25
N CYS A 637 -30.86 -31.47 -25.26
CA CYS A 637 -31.79 -30.78 -26.15
C CYS A 637 -31.07 -29.94 -27.20
N VAL A 638 -31.63 -29.86 -28.41
CA VAL A 638 -31.15 -28.98 -29.49
C VAL A 638 -32.30 -28.17 -30.08
N GLU A 639 -32.07 -26.89 -30.31
CA GLU A 639 -32.99 -26.02 -31.06
C GLU A 639 -32.26 -25.00 -31.95
N ASP A 640 -33.02 -24.25 -32.74
CA ASP A 640 -32.54 -23.15 -33.59
C ASP A 640 -31.34 -23.50 -34.50
N VAL A 641 -31.35 -24.67 -35.13
CA VAL A 641 -30.28 -25.08 -36.04
C VAL A 641 -30.27 -24.20 -37.29
N ARG A 642 -29.16 -23.52 -37.56
CA ARG A 642 -28.96 -22.63 -38.71
C ARG A 642 -27.68 -22.93 -39.46
N VAL A 643 -27.80 -23.07 -40.78
CA VAL A 643 -26.66 -23.32 -41.67
C VAL A 643 -26.81 -22.48 -42.93
N GLY A 644 -25.80 -21.67 -43.27
CA GLY A 644 -25.81 -20.91 -44.53
C GLY A 644 -25.01 -19.61 -44.52
N GLY A 645 -25.25 -18.77 -45.53
CA GLY A 645 -24.52 -17.51 -45.72
C GLY A 645 -25.08 -16.35 -44.89
N GLY A 646 -24.39 -15.95 -43.82
CA GLY A 646 -24.68 -14.74 -43.04
C GLY A 646 -26.15 -14.60 -42.60
N SER A 647 -26.74 -13.43 -42.88
CA SER A 647 -28.15 -13.12 -42.57
C SER A 647 -29.18 -13.95 -43.36
N ALA A 648 -28.73 -14.78 -44.32
CA ALA A 648 -29.55 -15.71 -45.09
C ALA A 648 -29.32 -17.18 -44.68
N ALA A 649 -28.75 -17.44 -43.50
CA ALA A 649 -28.60 -18.80 -42.97
C ALA A 649 -29.97 -19.51 -42.90
N ALA A 650 -30.07 -20.69 -43.50
CA ALA A 650 -31.30 -21.45 -43.54
C ALA A 650 -31.57 -22.06 -42.16
N SER A 651 -32.76 -21.78 -41.60
CA SER A 651 -33.24 -22.46 -40.40
C SER A 651 -33.66 -23.88 -40.76
N LEU A 652 -32.96 -24.87 -40.21
CA LEU A 652 -33.21 -26.29 -40.43
C LEU A 652 -34.23 -26.77 -39.40
N SER A 653 -35.52 -26.71 -39.74
CA SER A 653 -36.63 -27.15 -38.86
C SER A 653 -37.26 -28.49 -39.27
N ARG A 654 -36.93 -29.01 -40.47
CA ARG A 654 -37.52 -30.24 -41.02
C ARG A 654 -36.42 -31.22 -41.45
N PRO A 655 -36.14 -32.27 -40.66
CA PRO A 655 -35.13 -33.27 -41.00
C PRO A 655 -35.56 -34.16 -42.16
N THR A 656 -34.59 -34.63 -42.94
CA THR A 656 -34.76 -35.64 -43.99
C THR A 656 -34.92 -37.05 -43.40
N SER A 657 -34.20 -37.35 -42.31
CA SER A 657 -34.37 -38.57 -41.50
C SER A 657 -34.29 -38.23 -40.02
N ARG A 658 -35.11 -38.91 -39.22
CA ARG A 658 -35.21 -38.76 -37.76
C ARG A 658 -35.21 -40.15 -37.11
N GLU A 659 -34.23 -40.43 -36.28
CA GLU A 659 -34.03 -41.73 -35.61
C GLU A 659 -33.82 -41.50 -34.11
N SER A 660 -34.60 -42.14 -33.23
CA SER A 660 -34.43 -42.06 -31.76
C SER A 660 -34.35 -40.63 -31.18
N VAL A 661 -35.12 -39.68 -31.72
CA VAL A 661 -35.20 -38.28 -31.24
C VAL A 661 -36.64 -37.95 -30.85
N LEU A 662 -36.84 -37.38 -29.66
CA LEU A 662 -38.14 -36.99 -29.10
C LEU A 662 -38.41 -35.49 -29.32
N ASP A 663 -39.68 -35.09 -29.27
CA ASP A 663 -40.09 -33.67 -29.36
C ASP A 663 -40.12 -33.03 -27.96
N GLY A 664 -39.76 -31.76 -27.90
CA GLY A 664 -39.70 -31.00 -26.66
C GLY A 664 -38.38 -31.17 -25.92
N CYS A 665 -38.19 -30.33 -24.92
CA CYS A 665 -37.09 -30.43 -23.97
C CYS A 665 -37.71 -30.43 -22.56
N PRO A 666 -37.38 -31.38 -21.68
CA PRO A 666 -37.87 -31.35 -20.31
C PRO A 666 -37.49 -30.02 -19.66
N GLY A 667 -38.49 -29.37 -19.05
CA GLY A 667 -38.30 -28.14 -18.30
C GLY A 667 -37.67 -28.41 -16.94
N LEU A 668 -37.36 -27.35 -16.19
CA LEU A 668 -36.98 -27.47 -14.77
C LEU A 668 -38.08 -28.15 -13.94
N ASP A 669 -39.35 -27.99 -14.35
CA ASP A 669 -40.52 -28.46 -13.62
C ASP A 669 -40.94 -29.91 -13.92
N SER A 670 -40.40 -30.56 -14.96
CA SER A 670 -40.89 -31.88 -15.39
C SER A 670 -40.09 -33.07 -14.84
N ASP A 671 -38.83 -32.86 -14.41
CA ASP A 671 -37.95 -33.91 -13.86
C ASP A 671 -37.21 -33.49 -12.56
N GLY A 672 -37.35 -32.23 -12.14
CA GLY A 672 -36.68 -31.66 -10.96
C GLY A 672 -37.61 -31.55 -9.75
N GLU A 673 -38.10 -32.66 -9.21
CA GLU A 673 -38.74 -32.60 -7.88
C GLU A 673 -37.65 -32.36 -6.83
N CYS A 674 -37.81 -31.35 -5.99
CA CYS A 674 -37.02 -31.24 -4.77
C CYS A 674 -37.36 -32.47 -3.90
N PRO A 675 -36.43 -33.42 -3.70
CA PRO A 675 -36.76 -34.66 -3.02
C PRO A 675 -37.22 -34.33 -1.59
N ALA A 676 -38.47 -34.68 -1.28
CA ALA A 676 -39.00 -34.57 0.08
C ALA A 676 -38.21 -35.45 1.07
N GLU A 677 -37.56 -36.50 0.56
CA GLU A 677 -36.69 -37.40 1.31
C GLU A 677 -35.29 -37.39 0.69
N GLY A 678 -34.39 -36.55 1.21
CA GLY A 678 -33.03 -36.48 0.70
C GLY A 678 -32.15 -35.28 1.06
N GLY A 679 -32.51 -34.43 2.03
CA GLY A 679 -31.53 -33.56 2.72
C GLY A 679 -31.69 -32.05 2.63
N CYS A 680 -32.71 -31.51 1.95
CA CYS A 680 -33.01 -30.06 1.98
C CYS A 680 -34.06 -29.75 3.04
N PRO A 681 -33.76 -28.97 4.10
CA PRO A 681 -34.80 -28.60 5.08
C PRO A 681 -35.84 -27.67 4.45
N SER A 682 -37.10 -27.82 4.85
CA SER A 682 -38.22 -27.04 4.31
C SER A 682 -38.09 -25.53 4.64
N PRO A 683 -38.67 -24.63 3.82
CA PRO A 683 -38.74 -23.21 4.15
C PRO A 683 -39.33 -23.00 5.55
N PRO A 684 -38.76 -22.11 6.39
CA PRO A 684 -37.87 -21.00 6.04
C PRO A 684 -36.36 -21.29 6.17
N ALA A 685 -35.92 -22.53 6.39
CA ALA A 685 -34.50 -22.83 6.67
C ALA A 685 -33.62 -22.93 5.40
N ALA A 686 -34.20 -23.34 4.28
CA ALA A 686 -33.55 -23.39 2.98
C ALA A 686 -34.57 -23.21 1.85
N VAL A 687 -34.11 -22.68 0.73
CA VAL A 687 -34.85 -22.62 -0.54
C VAL A 687 -34.23 -23.66 -1.47
N CYS A 688 -35.02 -24.67 -1.84
CA CYS A 688 -34.59 -25.67 -2.81
C CYS A 688 -34.76 -25.13 -4.23
N GLN A 689 -33.68 -25.16 -5.01
CA GLN A 689 -33.69 -24.81 -6.43
C GLN A 689 -33.56 -26.10 -7.25
N PRO A 690 -34.57 -26.48 -8.05
CA PRO A 690 -34.45 -27.63 -8.94
C PRO A 690 -33.38 -27.36 -10.00
N LYS A 691 -32.64 -28.39 -10.39
CA LYS A 691 -31.68 -28.36 -11.50
C LYS A 691 -32.12 -29.35 -12.57
N TRP A 692 -31.82 -28.99 -13.81
CA TRP A 692 -32.03 -29.87 -14.96
C TRP A 692 -31.20 -31.16 -14.80
N GLY A 693 -31.76 -32.32 -15.18
CA GLY A 693 -31.12 -33.64 -15.02
C GLY A 693 -31.38 -34.36 -13.68
N GLY A 694 -32.40 -33.96 -12.91
CA GLY A 694 -32.84 -34.65 -11.68
C GLY A 694 -32.10 -34.26 -10.39
N GLY A 695 -31.28 -33.19 -10.43
CA GLY A 695 -30.59 -32.65 -9.26
C GLY A 695 -31.39 -31.53 -8.56
N ALA A 696 -31.09 -31.27 -7.28
CA ALA A 696 -31.63 -30.13 -6.55
C ALA A 696 -30.52 -29.45 -5.73
N LYS A 697 -30.46 -28.11 -5.72
CA LYS A 697 -29.50 -27.33 -4.94
C LYS A 697 -30.22 -26.62 -3.79
N CYS A 698 -29.75 -26.84 -2.57
CA CYS A 698 -30.25 -26.12 -1.40
C CYS A 698 -29.53 -24.78 -1.25
N GLU A 699 -30.28 -23.69 -1.28
CA GLU A 699 -29.79 -22.38 -0.89
C GLU A 699 -30.21 -22.09 0.56
N CYS A 700 -29.23 -22.14 1.46
CA CYS A 700 -29.46 -21.92 2.88
C CYS A 700 -29.76 -20.45 3.17
N THR A 701 -30.70 -20.18 4.08
CA THR A 701 -30.95 -18.82 4.55
C THR A 701 -29.79 -18.29 5.41
N VAL A 702 -29.74 -16.97 5.62
CA VAL A 702 -28.75 -16.29 6.46
C VAL A 702 -28.64 -16.97 7.84
N GLY A 703 -27.41 -17.23 8.30
CA GLY A 703 -27.14 -17.95 9.56
C GLY A 703 -27.15 -19.48 9.47
N ARG A 704 -27.28 -20.07 8.28
CA ARG A 704 -27.25 -21.52 8.04
C ARG A 704 -26.25 -21.91 6.95
N VAL A 705 -25.57 -23.04 7.14
CA VAL A 705 -24.46 -23.46 6.27
C VAL A 705 -24.41 -24.97 6.05
N GLY A 706 -23.72 -25.39 4.98
CA GLY A 706 -23.55 -26.79 4.60
C GLY A 706 -24.72 -27.36 3.80
N HIS A 707 -24.54 -28.59 3.30
CA HIS A 707 -25.50 -29.27 2.43
C HIS A 707 -26.89 -29.50 3.06
N LEU A 708 -26.98 -29.60 4.40
CA LEU A 708 -28.23 -29.75 5.14
C LEU A 708 -28.73 -28.43 5.76
N CYS A 709 -28.08 -27.30 5.47
CA CYS A 709 -28.42 -25.98 6.03
C CYS A 709 -28.57 -25.98 7.57
N GLN A 710 -27.61 -26.60 8.25
CA GLN A 710 -27.54 -26.60 9.70
C GLN A 710 -27.22 -25.19 10.24
N PRO A 711 -27.66 -24.83 11.45
CA PRO A 711 -27.32 -23.55 12.07
C PRO A 711 -25.82 -23.33 12.16
N VAL A 712 -25.34 -22.12 11.85
CA VAL A 712 -23.90 -21.79 11.91
C VAL A 712 -23.32 -21.98 13.30
N CYS A 713 -24.08 -21.69 14.36
CA CYS A 713 -23.61 -21.83 15.73
C CYS A 713 -23.36 -23.28 16.17
N GLU A 714 -23.86 -24.29 15.46
CA GLU A 714 -23.50 -25.70 15.71
C GLU A 714 -22.06 -26.03 15.32
N LEU A 715 -21.45 -25.22 14.45
CA LEU A 715 -20.04 -25.32 14.09
C LEU A 715 -19.12 -24.60 15.08
N ASP A 716 -19.68 -23.94 16.10
CA ASP A 716 -18.97 -23.14 17.11
C ASP A 716 -17.88 -22.23 16.50
N PRO A 717 -18.26 -21.22 15.69
CA PRO A 717 -17.30 -20.34 15.01
C PRO A 717 -16.53 -19.40 15.97
N CYS A 718 -16.89 -19.36 17.25
CA CYS A 718 -16.33 -18.46 18.26
C CYS A 718 -15.19 -19.16 19.02
N ILE A 719 -14.10 -18.43 19.31
CA ILE A 719 -12.94 -19.00 20.02
C ILE A 719 -12.79 -18.46 21.44
N ASN A 720 -11.82 -19.03 22.18
CA ASN A 720 -11.45 -18.60 23.52
C ASN A 720 -12.63 -18.54 24.50
N GLY A 721 -13.57 -19.49 24.39
CA GLY A 721 -14.77 -19.54 25.24
C GLY A 721 -15.85 -18.51 24.90
N GLY A 722 -15.78 -17.88 23.71
CA GLY A 722 -16.84 -17.02 23.20
C GLY A 722 -18.13 -17.81 22.89
N ARG A 723 -19.29 -17.20 23.11
CA ARG A 723 -20.60 -17.81 22.84
C ARG A 723 -21.16 -17.33 21.50
N CYS A 724 -21.45 -18.24 20.58
CA CYS A 724 -22.14 -17.92 19.33
C CYS A 724 -23.61 -17.55 19.58
N VAL A 725 -24.08 -16.48 18.94
CA VAL A 725 -25.47 -16.01 18.95
C VAL A 725 -25.89 -15.75 17.51
N GLU A 726 -27.00 -16.36 17.08
CA GLU A 726 -27.60 -16.09 15.78
C GLU A 726 -28.10 -14.64 15.71
N ASP A 727 -27.79 -13.96 14.62
CA ASP A 727 -28.15 -12.56 14.40
C ASP A 727 -28.50 -12.35 12.93
N GLN A 728 -29.78 -12.22 12.62
CA GLN A 728 -30.25 -12.05 11.23
C GLN A 728 -29.93 -10.66 10.66
N MET A 729 -29.49 -9.70 11.48
CA MET A 729 -29.06 -8.38 11.00
C MET A 729 -27.57 -8.34 10.61
N ASP A 730 -26.78 -9.32 11.04
CA ASP A 730 -25.40 -9.48 10.57
C ASP A 730 -25.40 -10.15 9.18
N GLU A 731 -24.53 -9.68 8.27
CA GLU A 731 -24.39 -10.23 6.91
C GLU A 731 -24.10 -11.73 6.91
N LYS A 732 -23.41 -12.25 7.94
CA LYS A 732 -23.06 -13.67 8.10
C LYS A 732 -24.09 -14.45 8.91
N GLY A 733 -25.07 -13.78 9.52
CA GLY A 733 -26.15 -14.40 10.27
C GLY A 733 -25.83 -14.80 11.72
N TYR A 734 -24.66 -14.41 12.24
CA TYR A 734 -24.27 -14.69 13.64
C TYR A 734 -23.26 -13.67 14.16
N ARG A 735 -23.15 -13.58 15.49
CA ARG A 735 -22.13 -12.82 16.22
C ARG A 735 -21.58 -13.61 17.40
N CYS A 736 -20.33 -13.37 17.75
CA CYS A 736 -19.72 -13.96 18.94
C CYS A 736 -19.80 -13.01 20.13
N VAL A 737 -20.29 -13.51 21.27
CA VAL A 737 -20.28 -12.80 22.55
C VAL A 737 -19.07 -13.29 23.35
N CYS A 738 -18.06 -12.44 23.45
CA CYS A 738 -16.80 -12.76 24.14
C CYS A 738 -16.90 -12.55 25.64
N ASN A 739 -16.10 -13.29 26.41
CA ASN A 739 -15.86 -12.96 27.80
C ASN A 739 -15.04 -11.67 27.88
N SER A 740 -15.71 -10.54 28.11
CA SER A 740 -15.17 -9.18 27.95
C SER A 740 -13.98 -8.86 28.85
N THR A 741 -13.70 -9.68 29.87
CA THR A 741 -12.53 -9.51 30.74
C THR A 741 -11.23 -9.98 30.09
N GLU A 742 -11.27 -10.92 29.15
CA GLU A 742 -10.06 -11.59 28.64
C GLU A 742 -9.92 -11.57 27.11
N TYR A 743 -11.02 -11.50 26.36
CA TYR A 743 -10.97 -11.57 24.90
C TYR A 743 -11.95 -10.60 24.22
N THR A 744 -11.56 -10.07 23.07
CA THR A 744 -12.31 -9.14 22.21
C THR A 744 -12.17 -9.54 20.73
N GLY A 745 -12.90 -8.88 19.82
CA GLY A 745 -12.89 -9.18 18.38
C GLY A 745 -14.19 -9.83 17.89
N ARG A 746 -14.35 -9.98 16.56
CA ARG A 746 -15.60 -10.50 15.95
C ARG A 746 -15.84 -11.97 16.27
N HIS A 747 -14.77 -12.73 16.48
CA HIS A 747 -14.77 -14.15 16.81
C HIS A 747 -14.11 -14.43 18.17
N CYS A 748 -13.89 -13.40 19.00
CA CYS A 748 -13.18 -13.47 20.28
C CYS A 748 -11.71 -13.86 20.17
N GLU A 749 -11.08 -13.45 19.07
CA GLU A 749 -9.72 -13.82 18.70
C GLU A 749 -8.62 -12.98 19.37
N GLN A 750 -8.95 -11.80 19.90
CA GLN A 750 -7.98 -10.86 20.45
C GLN A 750 -7.91 -11.00 21.96
N ALA A 751 -6.77 -11.42 22.50
CA ALA A 751 -6.55 -11.42 23.95
C ALA A 751 -6.44 -9.98 24.48
N ARG A 752 -7.12 -9.69 25.59
CA ARG A 752 -7.07 -8.41 26.30
C ARG A 752 -5.72 -8.34 27.04
N SER A 753 -4.81 -7.48 26.59
CA SER A 753 -3.44 -7.41 27.14
C SER A 753 -3.34 -6.64 28.47
N GLN A 754 -2.44 -7.09 29.34
CA GLN A 754 -2.01 -6.49 30.63
C GLN A 754 -1.22 -5.15 30.44
N PRO A 755 -0.63 -4.51 31.49
CA PRO A 755 -0.47 -3.04 31.64
C PRO A 755 0.19 -2.31 30.46
N CYS A 756 -0.13 -1.02 30.29
CA CYS A 756 0.31 -0.20 29.15
C CYS A 756 1.82 -0.29 28.89
N PRO A 757 2.26 -0.37 27.61
CA PRO A 757 3.66 -0.51 27.23
C PRO A 757 4.48 0.76 27.53
N ALA A 758 5.83 0.73 27.40
CA ALA A 758 6.67 1.89 27.73
C ALA A 758 6.27 3.14 26.91
N GLY A 759 6.32 4.33 27.51
CA GLY A 759 5.81 5.57 26.94
C GLY A 759 4.29 5.73 26.95
N TRP A 760 3.53 4.78 27.52
CA TRP A 760 2.07 4.83 27.66
C TRP A 760 1.63 4.62 29.12
N TRP A 761 0.47 5.16 29.51
CA TRP A 761 -0.10 5.09 30.87
C TRP A 761 -1.62 4.90 30.84
N GLY A 762 -2.21 4.39 31.92
CA GLY A 762 -3.64 4.14 32.08
C GLY A 762 -4.01 2.67 32.33
N GLU A 763 -5.26 2.42 32.72
CA GLU A 763 -5.87 1.09 32.83
C GLU A 763 -7.39 1.27 32.94
N PRO A 764 -8.25 0.56 32.16
CA PRO A 764 -7.95 -0.35 31.05
C PRO A 764 -7.70 0.36 29.70
N VAL A 765 -7.83 1.69 29.68
CA VAL A 765 -7.63 2.57 28.50
C VAL A 765 -6.24 3.19 28.62
N CYS A 766 -5.36 2.92 27.64
CA CYS A 766 -4.00 3.45 27.61
C CYS A 766 -3.90 4.74 26.78
N GLY A 767 -3.20 5.75 27.27
CA GLY A 767 -2.84 6.98 26.54
C GLY A 767 -1.33 7.25 26.53
N PRO A 768 -0.81 8.04 25.57
CA PRO A 768 0.62 8.32 25.48
C PRO A 768 1.09 9.25 26.60
N CYS A 769 2.31 9.03 27.09
CA CYS A 769 3.00 9.93 28.01
C CYS A 769 3.44 11.20 27.27
N LYS A 770 2.81 12.34 27.57
CA LYS A 770 3.14 13.65 26.95
C LYS A 770 4.27 14.37 27.71
N CYS A 771 5.42 13.73 27.86
CA CYS A 771 6.55 14.29 28.61
C CYS A 771 7.52 15.05 27.71
N ASN A 772 7.89 16.27 28.11
CA ASN A 772 8.82 17.11 27.35
C ASN A 772 10.28 16.62 27.52
N VAL A 773 10.69 15.72 26.64
CA VAL A 773 12.04 15.16 26.59
C VAL A 773 13.12 16.24 26.44
N LEU A 774 12.88 17.28 25.64
CA LEU A 774 13.83 18.38 25.42
C LEU A 774 14.03 19.23 26.69
N ALA A 775 13.04 19.26 27.57
CA ALA A 775 13.11 19.91 28.89
C ALA A 775 13.66 18.99 30.00
N GLY A 776 14.27 17.85 29.66
CA GLY A 776 14.93 16.95 30.62
C GLY A 776 14.01 15.94 31.32
N TYR A 777 12.76 15.80 30.89
CA TYR A 777 11.82 14.81 31.43
C TYR A 777 12.05 13.41 30.87
N ASN A 778 11.75 12.40 31.68
CA ASN A 778 11.74 11.01 31.28
C ASN A 778 10.60 10.80 30.26
N PRO A 779 10.84 10.14 29.12
CA PRO A 779 9.77 9.77 28.18
C PRO A 779 8.68 8.90 28.83
N ASP A 780 9.03 8.11 29.86
CA ASP A 780 8.09 7.33 30.65
C ASP A 780 7.48 8.15 31.78
N CYS A 781 6.15 8.12 31.85
CA CYS A 781 5.36 8.72 32.90
C CYS A 781 4.81 7.67 33.87
N ASP A 782 4.30 8.13 35.01
CA ASP A 782 3.65 7.26 35.98
C ASP A 782 2.44 6.53 35.36
N LYS A 783 2.38 5.20 35.54
CA LYS A 783 1.42 4.33 34.84
C LYS A 783 -0.04 4.55 35.24
N LYS A 784 -0.31 5.14 36.40
CA LYS A 784 -1.68 5.39 36.89
C LYS A 784 -2.10 6.84 36.71
N THR A 785 -1.17 7.78 36.88
CA THR A 785 -1.46 9.22 36.94
C THR A 785 -1.02 9.99 35.70
N GLY A 786 -0.19 9.39 34.83
CA GLY A 786 0.35 10.06 33.64
C GLY A 786 1.37 11.16 33.95
N LYS A 787 1.76 11.33 35.21
CA LYS A 787 2.66 12.41 35.65
C LYS A 787 4.08 12.15 35.17
N CYS A 788 4.68 13.15 34.51
CA CYS A 788 6.06 13.10 34.04
C CYS A 788 7.04 13.30 35.19
N ARG A 789 8.13 12.53 35.19
CA ARG A 789 9.24 12.65 36.13
C ARG A 789 10.50 13.11 35.42
N CYS A 790 11.43 13.73 36.13
CA CYS A 790 12.74 14.05 35.56
C CYS A 790 13.50 12.78 35.17
N ARG A 791 14.35 12.90 34.14
CA ARG A 791 15.29 11.82 33.79
C ARG A 791 16.22 11.51 34.96
N GLU A 792 16.84 10.34 34.91
CA GLU A 792 17.91 10.02 35.84
C GLU A 792 19.01 11.09 35.79
N ASN A 793 19.61 11.38 36.95
CA ASN A 793 20.59 12.45 37.13
C ASN A 793 20.07 13.85 36.75
N HIS A 794 18.76 14.08 36.84
CA HIS A 794 18.14 15.40 36.74
C HIS A 794 17.22 15.66 37.94
N TYR A 795 17.05 16.93 38.30
CA TYR A 795 16.20 17.39 39.39
C TYR A 795 15.30 18.54 38.95
N ARG A 796 14.23 18.76 39.71
CA ARG A 796 13.30 19.87 39.51
C ARG A 796 13.20 20.67 40.81
N PRO A 797 13.67 21.93 40.84
CA PRO A 797 13.49 22.81 41.99
C PRO A 797 12.00 22.94 42.35
N ALA A 798 11.66 22.74 43.63
CA ALA A 798 10.37 23.17 44.14
C ALA A 798 10.34 24.71 44.15
N ILE A 799 9.42 25.32 43.43
CA ILE A 799 9.33 26.79 43.37
C ILE A 799 8.96 27.31 44.76
N SER A 800 9.87 28.09 45.36
CA SER A 800 9.51 29.09 46.36
C SER A 800 8.96 30.28 45.61
N ASP A 801 7.68 30.60 45.83
CA ASP A 801 7.08 31.85 45.38
C ASP A 801 7.98 33.04 45.76
N THR A 802 8.00 34.05 44.88
CA THR A 802 8.67 35.36 44.95
C THR A 802 10.07 35.47 44.31
N ILE A 803 10.09 35.96 43.06
CA ILE A 803 10.52 37.33 42.68
C ILE A 803 10.38 37.44 41.15
N GLY A 804 9.54 38.37 40.67
CA GLY A 804 9.62 38.94 39.32
C GLY A 804 8.95 38.18 38.18
N GLY A 805 7.65 38.44 37.99
CA GLY A 805 6.81 38.17 36.81
C GLY A 805 7.48 37.61 35.56
N GLY A 806 7.34 36.30 35.37
CA GLY A 806 7.65 35.57 34.15
C GLY A 806 7.63 34.08 34.45
N SER A 807 6.64 33.35 33.93
CA SER A 807 6.52 31.90 34.09
C SER A 807 7.76 31.20 33.51
N LEU A 808 8.77 30.95 34.33
CA LEU A 808 9.99 30.24 33.94
C LEU A 808 9.67 28.76 33.76
N LEU A 809 9.66 28.37 32.49
CA LEU A 809 9.69 27.02 31.90
C LEU A 809 9.89 25.87 32.91
N GLU A 810 8.90 24.97 32.99
CA GLU A 810 9.01 23.70 33.71
C GLU A 810 10.14 22.83 33.11
N VAL A 811 11.37 22.95 33.60
CA VAL A 811 12.55 22.25 33.06
C VAL A 811 13.26 21.46 34.15
N CYS A 812 13.61 20.22 33.84
CA CYS A 812 14.47 19.38 34.67
C CYS A 812 15.94 19.74 34.40
N LEU A 813 16.66 20.11 35.46
CA LEU A 813 18.07 20.50 35.41
C LEU A 813 18.97 19.29 35.66
N PRO A 814 20.13 19.16 34.97
CA PRO A 814 21.08 18.08 35.24
C PRO A 814 21.72 18.24 36.63
N CYS A 815 21.96 17.13 37.31
CA CYS A 815 22.59 17.10 38.64
C CYS A 815 24.06 17.54 38.64
N ASP A 816 24.82 17.22 37.58
CA ASP A 816 26.25 17.53 37.42
C ASP A 816 27.14 17.16 38.63
N CYS A 817 26.87 16.05 39.32
CA CYS A 817 27.65 15.65 40.49
C CYS A 817 29.13 15.39 40.14
N TYR A 818 30.05 16.04 40.87
CA TYR A 818 31.48 15.85 40.72
C TYR A 818 31.89 14.46 41.22
N HIS A 819 32.25 13.57 40.31
CA HIS A 819 32.51 12.15 40.60
C HIS A 819 33.56 11.87 41.71
N VAL A 820 34.52 12.78 41.91
CA VAL A 820 35.56 12.62 42.95
C VAL A 820 34.99 12.94 44.34
N GLY A 821 34.21 14.01 44.45
CA GLY A 821 33.65 14.47 45.73
C GLY A 821 32.29 13.90 46.09
N SER A 822 31.61 13.26 45.14
CA SER A 822 30.31 12.59 45.34
C SER A 822 30.46 11.06 45.43
N ARG A 823 29.43 10.40 45.95
CA ARG A 823 29.31 8.92 45.99
C ARG A 823 28.66 8.34 44.72
N GLY A 824 28.19 9.18 43.80
CA GLY A 824 27.51 8.79 42.55
C GLY A 824 26.99 10.02 41.79
N SER A 825 26.40 9.79 40.62
CA SER A 825 25.85 10.85 39.75
C SER A 825 24.43 11.30 40.11
N GLN A 826 23.77 10.58 41.01
CA GLN A 826 22.41 10.88 41.45
C GLN A 826 22.42 12.01 42.48
N CYS A 827 21.53 12.97 42.27
CA CYS A 827 21.23 14.04 43.23
C CYS A 827 19.79 13.93 43.71
N ASP A 828 19.49 14.63 44.79
CA ASP A 828 18.13 14.77 45.29
C ASP A 828 17.20 15.41 44.25
N HIS A 829 16.00 14.86 44.09
CA HIS A 829 15.09 15.21 42.99
C HIS A 829 14.47 16.61 43.09
N GLU A 830 14.46 17.23 44.28
CA GLU A 830 13.89 18.56 44.50
C GLU A 830 14.96 19.62 44.70
N THR A 831 16.01 19.30 45.47
CA THR A 831 17.06 20.26 45.82
C THR A 831 18.24 20.25 44.85
N GLY A 832 18.44 19.16 44.10
CA GLY A 832 19.61 18.98 43.24
C GLY A 832 20.89 18.65 44.00
N GLN A 833 20.82 18.42 45.31
CA GLN A 833 21.99 18.16 46.14
C GLN A 833 22.57 16.77 45.85
N CYS A 834 23.81 16.74 45.37
CA CYS A 834 24.57 15.51 45.19
C CYS A 834 24.98 14.91 46.54
N ARG A 835 25.09 13.58 46.59
CA ARG A 835 25.49 12.87 47.81
C ARG A 835 27.00 12.96 48.01
N CYS A 836 27.45 13.96 48.77
CA CYS A 836 28.86 14.26 48.98
C CYS A 836 29.56 13.23 49.89
N ARG A 837 30.86 13.05 49.66
CA ARG A 837 31.77 12.34 50.56
C ARG A 837 32.01 13.19 51.82
N GLU A 838 32.46 12.55 52.90
CA GLU A 838 32.65 13.24 54.17
C GLU A 838 33.62 14.43 54.04
N GLY A 839 33.20 15.57 54.59
CA GLY A 839 33.97 16.83 54.56
C GLY A 839 33.87 17.64 53.27
N VAL A 840 33.28 17.10 52.19
CA VAL A 840 33.06 17.80 50.91
C VAL A 840 31.68 18.48 50.92
N ILE A 841 31.60 19.70 50.38
CA ILE A 841 30.39 20.53 50.35
C ILE A 841 30.08 21.01 48.92
N GLY A 842 28.98 21.76 48.78
CA GLY A 842 28.50 22.29 47.50
C GLY A 842 27.44 21.40 46.84
N LEU A 843 26.61 22.01 45.99
CA LEU A 843 25.51 21.33 45.30
C LEU A 843 26.02 20.15 44.46
N LYS A 844 27.16 20.34 43.78
CA LYS A 844 27.83 19.35 42.94
C LYS A 844 28.89 18.52 43.69
N CYS A 845 29.11 18.75 44.99
CA CYS A 845 30.21 18.16 45.77
C CYS A 845 31.62 18.46 45.22
N ASP A 846 31.85 19.70 44.83
CA ASP A 846 33.07 20.18 44.17
C ASP A 846 33.90 21.15 45.03
N THR A 847 33.46 21.46 46.25
CA THR A 847 34.09 22.45 47.13
C THR A 847 34.37 21.90 48.53
N CYS A 848 35.32 22.52 49.22
CA CYS A 848 35.69 22.21 50.59
C CYS A 848 35.36 23.41 51.51
N PRO A 849 35.00 23.18 52.79
CA PRO A 849 34.77 24.27 53.74
C PRO A 849 36.01 25.15 53.97
N ASN A 850 37.21 24.56 53.87
CA ASN A 850 38.47 25.29 53.95
C ASN A 850 38.91 25.73 52.55
N ALA A 851 39.16 27.04 52.38
CA ALA A 851 39.59 27.65 51.12
C ALA A 851 40.94 27.13 50.59
N TYR A 852 41.77 26.54 51.46
CA TYR A 852 43.05 25.92 51.11
C TYR A 852 42.95 24.40 50.92
N ALA A 853 41.76 23.82 50.94
CA ALA A 853 41.57 22.38 50.73
C ALA A 853 41.04 22.07 49.33
N GLU A 854 41.56 20.99 48.74
CA GLU A 854 41.02 20.41 47.50
C GLU A 854 40.21 19.15 47.77
N VAL A 855 39.26 18.88 46.88
CA VAL A 855 38.42 17.68 46.90
C VAL A 855 39.21 16.48 46.37
N THR A 856 39.30 15.42 47.17
CA THR A 856 39.94 14.14 46.80
C THR A 856 38.98 12.97 47.01
N LEU A 857 39.34 11.76 46.54
CA LEU A 857 38.53 10.55 46.76
C LEU A 857 38.34 10.22 48.25
N SER A 858 39.24 10.69 49.13
CA SER A 858 39.18 10.53 50.58
C SER A 858 38.52 11.72 51.32
N GLY A 859 37.95 12.68 50.59
CA GLY A 859 37.39 13.91 51.16
C GLY A 859 38.29 15.13 50.96
N CYS A 860 38.13 16.16 51.79
CA CYS A 860 38.88 17.41 51.66
C CYS A 860 40.30 17.30 52.26
N LYS A 861 41.31 17.66 51.46
CA LYS A 861 42.72 17.67 51.88
C LYS A 861 43.32 19.07 51.76
N VAL A 862 43.88 19.58 52.84
CA VAL A 862 44.54 20.90 52.89
C VAL A 862 45.84 20.88 52.08
N VAL A 863 46.03 21.93 51.29
CA VAL A 863 47.23 22.25 50.52
C VAL A 863 47.95 23.40 51.22
N TYR A 864 49.24 23.24 51.50
CA TYR A 864 50.02 24.19 52.31
C TYR A 864 50.99 25.05 51.47
N ASP A 865 51.29 24.63 50.25
CA ASP A 865 52.32 25.16 49.37
C ASP A 865 51.76 25.94 48.17
N GLY A 866 50.45 26.20 48.15
CA GLY A 866 49.79 26.96 47.10
C GLY A 866 48.27 26.91 47.19
N CYS A 867 47.63 27.41 46.14
CA CYS A 867 46.19 27.34 46.01
C CYS A 867 45.74 25.94 45.55
N PRO A 868 44.74 25.35 46.23
CA PRO A 868 44.25 24.00 45.93
C PRO A 868 43.58 23.92 44.56
N ARG A 869 43.45 22.73 43.99
CA ARG A 869 42.60 22.56 42.80
C ARG A 869 41.15 22.96 43.15
N SER A 870 40.54 23.87 42.40
CA SER A 870 39.19 24.37 42.67
C SER A 870 38.38 24.64 41.41
N ALA A 871 37.05 24.49 41.49
CA ALA A 871 36.14 24.87 40.42
C ALA A 871 35.63 26.30 40.63
N ALA A 872 35.76 27.17 39.62
CA ALA A 872 35.20 28.51 39.64
C ALA A 872 34.93 29.00 38.21
N ALA A 873 33.80 29.69 38.01
CA ALA A 873 33.34 30.17 36.70
C ALA A 873 33.28 29.05 35.63
N ASP A 874 32.76 27.88 36.00
CA ASP A 874 32.67 26.68 35.14
C ASP A 874 34.02 26.16 34.60
N ILE A 875 35.14 26.56 35.21
CA ILE A 875 36.50 26.11 34.91
C ILE A 875 37.10 25.40 36.13
N TRP A 876 37.77 24.27 35.87
CA TRP A 876 38.58 23.59 36.88
C TRP A 876 40.00 24.15 36.87
N TRP A 877 40.35 24.88 37.91
CA TRP A 877 41.67 25.47 38.08
C TRP A 877 42.64 24.45 38.68
N PRO A 878 43.80 24.23 38.04
CA PRO A 878 44.82 23.31 38.55
C PRO A 878 45.45 23.85 39.83
N ARG A 879 46.05 22.97 40.64
CA ARG A 879 46.82 23.39 41.81
C ARG A 879 47.96 24.30 41.36
N THR A 880 48.14 25.43 42.04
CA THR A 880 49.03 26.51 41.60
C THR A 880 49.78 27.07 42.81
N ALA A 881 51.09 27.29 42.68
CA ALA A 881 51.91 27.81 43.77
C ALA A 881 51.49 29.26 44.13
N PHE A 882 51.77 29.70 45.35
CA PHE A 882 51.54 31.10 45.73
C PHE A 882 52.32 32.06 44.82
N ASP A 883 51.75 33.26 44.62
CA ASP A 883 52.25 34.32 43.74
C ASP A 883 52.35 33.94 42.25
N SER A 884 51.71 32.85 41.83
CA SER A 884 51.68 32.41 40.43
C SER A 884 50.27 32.43 39.83
N GLU A 885 50.21 32.42 38.50
CA GLU A 885 48.96 32.54 37.73
C GLU A 885 48.72 31.26 36.94
N ALA A 886 47.52 30.69 37.08
CA ALA A 886 47.05 29.57 36.29
C ALA A 886 46.34 30.09 35.05
N THR A 887 46.46 29.37 33.93
CA THR A 887 45.78 29.71 32.68
C THR A 887 45.14 28.47 32.08
N GLU A 888 43.83 28.53 31.86
CA GLU A 888 43.03 27.43 31.34
C GLU A 888 42.19 27.86 30.13
N ALA A 889 41.60 26.89 29.44
CA ALA A 889 40.64 27.17 28.38
C ALA A 889 39.38 27.84 28.95
N CYS A 890 38.74 28.70 28.15
CA CYS A 890 37.47 29.32 28.52
C CYS A 890 36.35 28.29 28.77
N PRO A 891 35.26 28.70 29.47
CA PRO A 891 34.16 27.81 29.81
C PRO A 891 33.50 27.21 28.56
N LYS A 892 32.83 26.07 28.72
CA LYS A 892 32.10 25.41 27.61
C LYS A 892 31.11 26.40 26.95
N GLY A 893 31.23 26.59 25.63
CA GLY A 893 30.45 27.56 24.87
C GLY A 893 31.17 28.89 24.60
N ALA A 894 32.43 29.04 25.06
CA ALA A 894 33.30 30.18 24.76
C ALA A 894 34.69 29.71 24.32
N HIS A 895 35.34 30.52 23.48
CA HIS A 895 36.68 30.30 22.96
C HIS A 895 37.66 31.34 23.49
N GLY A 896 38.86 30.91 23.89
CA GLY A 896 39.91 31.79 24.42
C GLY A 896 40.68 31.14 25.56
N ARG A 897 41.40 31.97 26.32
CA ARG A 897 42.10 31.58 27.54
C ARG A 897 41.63 32.43 28.71
N ALA A 898 41.29 31.79 29.81
CA ALA A 898 41.00 32.42 31.08
C ALA A 898 42.23 32.29 31.98
N SER A 899 42.44 33.26 32.88
CA SER A 899 43.50 33.17 33.88
C SER A 899 42.98 33.43 35.29
N ARG A 900 43.73 32.93 36.29
CA ARG A 900 43.38 33.11 37.70
C ARG A 900 44.66 33.15 38.52
N ARG A 901 44.78 34.15 39.38
CA ARG A 901 45.96 34.37 40.23
C ARG A 901 45.79 33.72 41.60
N CYS A 902 46.86 33.07 42.07
CA CYS A 902 46.98 32.54 43.42
C CYS A 902 47.84 33.50 44.25
N ASP A 903 47.30 34.03 45.36
CA ASP A 903 47.96 35.05 46.19
C ASP A 903 47.92 34.63 47.67
N ASP A 904 49.05 34.71 48.38
CA ASP A 904 49.16 34.29 49.78
C ASP A 904 48.58 35.31 50.77
N LYS A 905 48.62 36.61 50.46
CA LYS A 905 48.19 37.73 51.30
C LYS A 905 46.70 38.03 51.16
N LEU A 906 46.13 37.75 49.99
CA LEU A 906 44.72 37.99 49.68
C LEU A 906 43.83 36.75 49.88
N GLY A 907 44.31 35.74 50.62
CA GLY A 907 43.49 34.59 51.04
C GLY A 907 43.38 33.46 50.01
N GLY A 908 44.36 33.31 49.12
CA GLY A 908 44.43 32.23 48.12
C GLY A 908 43.96 32.65 46.74
N TRP A 909 43.04 31.87 46.15
CA TRP A 909 42.57 32.10 44.79
C TRP A 909 41.81 33.43 44.63
N GLN A 910 42.24 34.25 43.66
CA GLN A 910 41.51 35.43 43.25
C GLN A 910 40.30 35.09 42.34
N GLN A 911 39.46 36.09 42.04
CA GLN A 911 38.39 35.91 41.05
C GLN A 911 38.98 35.58 39.67
N PRO A 912 38.41 34.61 38.93
CA PRO A 912 38.84 34.30 37.57
C PRO A 912 38.74 35.50 36.63
N ASP A 913 39.79 35.75 35.85
CA ASP A 913 39.78 36.68 34.73
C ASP A 913 39.31 35.95 33.46
N LEU A 914 38.12 36.31 33.00
CA LEU A 914 37.47 35.78 31.80
C LEU A 914 37.46 36.78 30.65
N PHE A 915 38.21 37.89 30.75
CA PHE A 915 38.14 38.99 29.78
C PHE A 915 38.49 38.54 28.36
N ASN A 916 39.44 37.61 28.22
CA ASN A 916 39.87 37.06 26.93
C ASN A 916 38.99 35.92 26.39
N CYS A 917 37.88 35.61 27.05
CA CYS A 917 36.91 34.65 26.55
C CYS A 917 35.94 35.30 25.58
N THR A 918 35.66 34.63 24.45
CA THR A 918 34.70 35.08 23.45
C THR A 918 33.63 34.01 23.27
N SER A 919 32.37 34.39 23.43
CA SER A 919 31.23 33.48 23.24
C SER A 919 31.21 32.95 21.81
N GLU A 920 30.79 31.71 21.60
CA GLU A 920 30.79 31.04 20.28
C GLU A 920 30.15 31.91 19.17
N LYS A 921 29.06 32.61 19.48
CA LYS A 921 28.35 33.51 18.54
C LYS A 921 29.14 34.76 18.14
N PHE A 922 30.13 35.17 18.95
CA PHE A 922 30.96 36.35 18.71
C PHE A 922 32.32 36.00 18.07
N VAL A 923 32.66 34.72 17.92
CA VAL A 923 33.96 34.29 17.36
C VAL A 923 34.15 34.77 15.92
N GLU A 924 33.14 34.56 15.07
CA GLU A 924 33.19 34.99 13.67
C GLU A 924 33.24 36.52 13.54
N LEU A 925 32.48 37.23 14.38
CA LEU A 925 32.50 38.70 14.45
C LEU A 925 33.90 39.22 14.87
N ARG A 926 34.56 38.55 15.81
CA ARG A 926 35.92 38.89 16.26
C ARG A 926 36.95 38.68 15.15
N GLU A 927 36.82 37.62 14.36
CA GLU A 927 37.69 37.34 13.22
C GLU A 927 37.49 38.38 12.10
N GLN A 928 36.23 38.68 11.75
CA GLN A 928 35.90 39.70 10.75
C GLN A 928 36.41 41.08 11.17
N LEU A 929 36.23 41.48 12.44
CA LEU A 929 36.82 42.70 12.99
C LEU A 929 38.35 42.72 12.88
N GLY A 930 39.02 41.60 13.14
CA GLY A 930 40.45 41.45 12.96
C GLY A 930 40.91 41.68 11.51
N ASN A 931 40.15 41.14 10.55
CA ASN A 931 40.44 41.32 9.12
C ASN A 931 40.19 42.76 8.66
N ILE A 932 39.19 43.45 9.21
CA ILE A 932 38.96 44.88 8.96
C ILE A 932 40.14 45.70 9.47
N LYS A 933 40.59 45.48 10.71
CA LYS A 933 41.73 46.21 11.30
C LYS A 933 43.05 46.01 10.55
N ARG A 934 43.26 44.84 9.94
CA ARG A 934 44.44 44.53 9.11
C ARG A 934 44.32 45.03 7.67
N GLY A 935 43.20 45.66 7.30
CA GLY A 935 42.92 46.11 5.93
C GLY A 935 42.66 44.97 4.94
N GLN A 936 42.46 43.74 5.43
CA GLN A 936 42.19 42.54 4.63
C GLN A 936 40.71 42.39 4.25
N LEU A 937 39.81 43.08 4.97
CA LEU A 937 38.38 43.15 4.66
C LEU A 937 37.95 44.62 4.50
N GLN A 938 37.54 44.99 3.29
CA GLN A 938 36.98 46.30 2.99
C GLN A 938 35.50 46.36 3.40
N VAL A 939 35.11 47.38 4.16
CA VAL A 939 33.73 47.55 4.65
C VAL A 939 32.87 48.15 3.54
N THR A 940 32.24 47.29 2.74
CA THR A 940 31.21 47.69 1.77
C THR A 940 29.83 47.74 2.41
N THR A 941 28.84 48.36 1.75
CA THR A 941 27.45 48.45 2.24
C THR A 941 26.87 47.08 2.61
N PHE A 942 27.15 46.04 1.82
CA PHE A 942 26.71 44.67 2.11
C PHE A 942 27.36 44.10 3.37
N VAL A 943 28.68 44.29 3.52
CA VAL A 943 29.44 43.81 4.69
C VAL A 943 28.99 44.51 5.96
N ALA A 944 28.73 45.83 5.91
CA ALA A 944 28.21 46.61 7.04
C ALA A 944 26.81 46.12 7.49
N VAL A 945 25.88 45.90 6.55
CA VAL A 945 24.52 45.40 6.87
C VAL A 945 24.58 43.99 7.46
N LYS A 946 25.41 43.12 6.88
CA LYS A 946 25.61 41.74 7.37
C LYS A 946 26.20 41.74 8.79
N LEU A 947 27.28 42.49 9.03
CA LEU A 947 27.90 42.64 10.34
C LEU A 947 26.92 43.14 11.40
N ALA A 948 26.10 44.15 11.07
CA ALA A 948 25.08 44.67 11.98
C ALA A 948 23.99 43.63 12.30
N ALA A 949 23.56 42.83 11.31
CA ALA A 949 22.58 41.77 11.51
C ALA A 949 23.13 40.57 12.30
N ASP A 950 24.39 40.19 12.07
CA ASP A 950 25.11 39.16 12.81
C ASP A 950 25.34 39.59 14.25
N LEU A 951 25.78 40.83 14.48
CA LEU A 951 25.96 41.43 15.81
C LEU A 951 24.63 41.48 16.59
N ARG A 952 23.54 41.90 15.95
CA ARG A 952 22.21 41.91 16.58
C ARG A 952 21.76 40.51 16.98
N ARG A 953 21.91 39.52 16.10
CA ARG A 953 21.56 38.12 16.41
C ARG A 953 22.37 37.57 17.57
N ALA A 954 23.67 37.85 17.61
CA ALA A 954 24.55 37.44 18.70
C ALA A 954 24.17 38.11 20.03
N ALA A 955 23.85 39.41 20.01
CA ALA A 955 23.48 40.18 21.20
C ALA A 955 22.08 39.84 21.77
N THR A 956 21.15 39.37 20.93
CA THR A 956 19.78 39.02 21.35
C THR A 956 19.57 37.52 21.63
N ASP A 957 20.62 36.70 21.62
CA ASP A 957 20.50 35.26 21.89
C ASP A 957 20.09 35.05 23.37
N PRO A 958 18.92 34.46 23.66
CA PRO A 958 18.43 34.26 25.02
C PRO A 958 19.34 33.38 25.88
N LYS A 959 20.25 32.60 25.28
CA LYS A 959 21.27 31.81 26.02
C LYS A 959 22.47 32.64 26.48
N LEU A 960 22.69 33.82 25.90
CA LEU A 960 23.81 34.73 26.20
C LEU A 960 23.40 35.96 27.04
N VAL A 961 22.10 36.25 27.14
CA VAL A 961 21.57 37.35 27.96
C VAL A 961 21.97 37.14 29.43
N GLY A 962 22.84 38.01 29.94
CA GLY A 962 23.38 37.95 31.31
C GLY A 962 24.72 37.23 31.50
N ARG A 963 25.36 36.75 30.41
CA ARG A 963 26.64 35.99 30.45
C ARG A 963 27.68 36.45 29.41
N LEU A 964 27.64 37.70 28.97
CA LEU A 964 28.62 38.24 28.02
C LEU A 964 30.01 38.37 28.66
N TYR A 965 31.04 37.95 27.94
CA TYR A 965 32.43 38.10 28.38
C TYR A 965 33.02 39.44 27.92
N GLY A 966 34.14 39.84 28.53
CA GLY A 966 34.81 41.12 28.23
C GLY A 966 35.15 41.29 26.74
N ALA A 967 35.61 40.24 26.07
CA ALA A 967 35.91 40.29 24.64
C ALA A 967 34.64 40.41 23.76
N ASP A 968 33.49 39.88 24.19
CA ASP A 968 32.23 40.05 23.44
C ASP A 968 31.81 41.52 23.45
N VAL A 969 31.93 42.17 24.62
CA VAL A 969 31.66 43.61 24.79
C VAL A 969 32.64 44.44 23.96
N LEU A 970 33.93 44.07 23.94
CA LEU A 970 34.95 44.78 23.18
C LEU A 970 34.74 44.64 21.66
N VAL A 971 34.41 43.45 21.17
CA VAL A 971 34.05 43.21 19.76
C VAL A 971 32.83 44.03 19.36
N THR A 972 31.81 44.06 20.23
CA THR A 972 30.60 44.87 20.02
C THR A 972 30.93 46.35 19.93
N PHE A 973 31.71 46.87 20.88
CA PHE A 973 32.12 48.27 20.92
C PHE A 973 32.93 48.68 19.68
N GLU A 974 33.88 47.84 19.27
CA GLU A 974 34.76 48.13 18.14
C GLU A 974 34.10 47.99 16.77
N LEU A 975 33.05 47.16 16.63
CA LEU A 975 32.25 47.07 15.40
C LEU A 975 31.22 48.20 15.26
N LEU A 976 30.83 48.82 16.38
CA LEU A 976 29.93 49.99 16.40
C LEU A 976 30.67 51.31 16.23
N ARG A 977 31.98 51.32 16.42
CA ARG A 977 32.88 52.48 16.24
C ARG A 977 33.34 52.58 14.80
#